data_AF-A0A7X3X0G5-F1
#
_entry.id   AF-A0A7X3X0G5-F1
#
_cell.length_a   1.000
_cell.length_b   1.000
_cell.length_c   1.000
_cell.angle_alpha   90.00
_cell.angle_beta   90.00
_cell.angle_gamma   90.00
#
_symmetry.space_group_name_H-M   'P 1'
#
loop_
_entity.id
_entity.type
_entity.pdbx_description
1 polymer ?
#
loop_
_entity_poly.entity_id
_entity_poly.type
_entity_poly.pdbx_seq_one_letter_code
_entity_poly.pdbx_strand_id
1 'polypeptide(L)'
;MPRPGGRHKPYRSQRLATAESQERQSAPAGIEVPSEGAVPTRGAEFVKSPCLAAHPARRKALSRGFIPGLLAAILVSLIPEPGAGQWRNRYPRVQGYGHHVYLEGYELPVLTNGPIDPAPSPDGRHIAFSARGWIWIMDLESRTARQLTRGRDLDSRPAWHPSGNRLAIVRDDDHDTRIVVVGADSGEELRTINSPALDLDPAYSPDGGTLYYISGKAGTLDVWALDLATGEDVPITTEAGIEMRPQPVPGTDDVMLLAKRGGDRVELRSRDGGEPRVLVSDNILSMARPAVSPDGADFVLGHPTGQGWDLRVHSVAEPGPSVLLTGGGLPLTPAWSADGRWIYFSEADDREVMQLKRVAAAGGPVENVEVAVWEWQDGTARLRIRTRLDSATETHPILRSAPGPPAPARLSVVDESGHPAVPDRGAAHFDGTSGRVFFYSPGVVEVTVPAGEVTVSAVQGLATPEATLTVTAAAGAVTEVELALTPVWEARIEGWASGDHHFHLNYGGQYDLDPMDMIPKMAGEALDMATPLLANLHNRYEDQHFWGWEKSDGSPFIRFGQEIRSHFLGHIGLIEIPELYWPWVWGPGYEVYGRDDRTNGEVLEYAHRHGGMGYYVHPVSQTYPFSVLGRQAVPVELVADAVLGDVDLLEIVCLWSSFEGTAALWHRLLNLGVTIAPSAGTDVMLNLYRTMAVGTTRVYAYTGSELNWPVYLEALREGRSFVTNGPFLDLRVDGVRPGGVVDSGPVAWSLEVATATEVDTVEIIVNGRVVASRSGIASPGRRTYSGDLELPTGGWIAARARGGATRWPSMDTEPFAHTAPVWIGERGSVDPVAQREAATELRDVLVAARGRLRAGYLGTPIPRLEARFEEAFARLSEALSARTPGRTR
;
A
#
# COMPACT_ATOMS: atom_id res chain seq x y z
N MET A 1 -23.01 34.23 -21.92
CA MET A 1 -24.38 33.67 -22.04
C MET A 1 -24.71 32.97 -20.73
N PRO A 2 -25.94 33.07 -20.19
CA PRO A 2 -26.20 32.74 -18.79
C PRO A 2 -26.42 31.24 -18.55
N ARG A 3 -25.90 30.76 -17.41
CA ARG A 3 -25.97 29.38 -16.89
C ARG A 3 -27.41 29.00 -16.52
N PRO A 4 -27.86 27.75 -16.73
CA PRO A 4 -29.02 27.22 -16.02
C PRO A 4 -28.59 26.61 -14.68
N GLY A 5 -29.27 27.02 -13.61
CA GLY A 5 -29.05 26.52 -12.26
C GLY A 5 -29.68 25.14 -12.03
N GLY A 6 -28.87 24.20 -11.56
CA GLY A 6 -29.33 22.95 -10.95
C GLY A 6 -29.50 23.14 -9.45
N ARG A 7 -30.71 22.87 -8.95
CA ARG A 7 -31.02 22.84 -7.51
C ARG A 7 -30.45 21.55 -6.91
N HIS A 8 -29.38 21.64 -6.13
CA HIS A 8 -28.97 20.56 -5.24
C HIS A 8 -29.84 20.59 -3.96
N LYS A 9 -30.51 19.48 -3.68
CA LYS A 9 -31.04 19.18 -2.35
C LYS A 9 -29.93 18.51 -1.53
N PRO A 10 -29.68 18.91 -0.28
CA PRO A 10 -28.77 18.17 0.59
C PRO A 10 -29.43 16.83 0.98
N TYR A 11 -28.70 15.72 0.78
CA TYR A 11 -29.07 14.42 1.32
C TYR A 11 -28.96 14.48 2.84
N ARG A 12 -30.13 14.50 3.50
CA ARG A 12 -30.25 14.42 4.96
C ARG A 12 -30.31 12.94 5.32
N SER A 13 -29.40 12.48 6.16
CA SER A 13 -29.38 11.14 6.74
C SER A 13 -30.73 10.83 7.40
N GLN A 14 -31.48 9.87 6.84
CA GLN A 14 -32.67 9.34 7.49
C GLN A 14 -32.24 8.25 8.48
N ARG A 15 -32.32 8.61 9.77
CA ARG A 15 -32.34 7.67 10.89
C ARG A 15 -33.54 6.73 10.71
N LEU A 16 -33.29 5.43 10.66
CA LEU A 16 -34.33 4.42 10.81
C LEU A 16 -34.78 4.40 12.28
N ALA A 17 -36.06 4.71 12.48
CA ALA A 17 -36.74 4.62 13.75
C ALA A 17 -37.03 3.16 14.11
N THR A 18 -36.73 2.80 15.35
CA THR A 18 -37.09 1.55 16.01
C THR A 18 -38.61 1.44 16.16
N ALA A 19 -39.15 0.25 15.91
CA ALA A 19 -40.51 -0.13 16.29
C ALA A 19 -40.45 -1.21 17.37
N GLU A 20 -40.94 -0.86 18.55
CA GLU A 20 -41.21 -1.75 19.67
C GLU A 20 -42.43 -2.63 19.40
N SER A 21 -42.38 -3.89 19.85
CA SER A 21 -43.56 -4.60 20.36
C SER A 21 -43.17 -5.64 21.43
N GLN A 22 -43.46 -5.29 22.68
CA GLN A 22 -43.81 -6.10 23.87
C GLN A 22 -44.81 -7.25 23.55
N GLU A 23 -45.01 -8.36 24.27
CA GLU A 23 -44.54 -8.96 25.54
C GLU A 23 -45.11 -10.41 25.65
N ARG A 24 -44.57 -11.20 26.60
CA ARG A 24 -45.19 -12.30 27.41
C ARG A 24 -44.93 -13.81 27.10
N GLN A 25 -44.02 -14.34 27.92
CA GLN A 25 -44.19 -15.38 28.99
C GLN A 25 -44.85 -16.73 28.66
N SER A 26 -44.09 -17.82 28.88
CA SER A 26 -44.30 -18.78 30.00
C SER A 26 -43.28 -19.94 29.98
N ALA A 27 -42.62 -20.20 31.11
CA ALA A 27 -41.94 -21.48 31.42
C ALA A 27 -42.95 -22.51 31.97
N PRO A 28 -42.61 -23.82 32.09
CA PRO A 28 -41.99 -24.29 33.34
C PRO A 28 -40.98 -25.46 33.23
N ALA A 29 -40.21 -25.61 34.34
CA ALA A 29 -39.54 -26.75 34.99
C ALA A 29 -39.46 -28.13 34.28
N GLY A 30 -38.43 -28.97 34.39
CA GLY A 30 -37.32 -29.16 35.34
C GLY A 30 -36.95 -30.66 35.31
N ILE A 31 -35.73 -31.08 35.72
CA ILE A 31 -35.37 -32.38 36.34
C ILE A 31 -33.85 -32.42 36.62
N GLU A 32 -33.51 -33.09 37.72
CA GLU A 32 -32.28 -33.09 38.53
C GLU A 32 -31.06 -33.90 38.00
N VAL A 33 -29.94 -33.62 38.67
CA VAL A 33 -28.54 -34.12 38.60
C VAL A 33 -28.39 -35.62 38.97
N PRO A 34 -27.25 -36.30 38.69
CA PRO A 34 -26.24 -36.43 39.75
C PRO A 34 -24.76 -36.42 39.30
N SER A 35 -23.89 -36.30 40.30
CA SER A 35 -22.44 -36.10 40.32
C SER A 35 -21.56 -37.37 40.25
N GLU A 36 -20.25 -37.12 40.04
CA GLU A 36 -19.04 -37.93 40.32
C GLU A 36 -18.45 -38.88 39.25
N GLY A 37 -17.12 -38.78 39.06
CA GLY A 37 -16.27 -39.86 38.53
C GLY A 37 -15.05 -39.43 37.69
N ALA A 38 -13.84 -39.66 38.20
CA ALA A 38 -12.54 -39.25 37.65
C ALA A 38 -11.93 -40.17 36.55
N VAL A 39 -11.21 -39.57 35.57
CA VAL A 39 -9.85 -39.85 34.98
C VAL A 39 -9.48 -41.33 34.63
N PRO A 40 -8.87 -41.69 33.45
CA PRO A 40 -7.68 -41.04 32.85
C PRO A 40 -7.59 -40.88 31.31
N THR A 41 -6.89 -39.81 30.92
CA THR A 41 -6.33 -39.56 29.57
C THR A 41 -5.03 -40.35 29.35
N ARG A 42 -4.96 -41.11 28.25
CA ARG A 42 -3.70 -41.69 27.72
C ARG A 42 -3.09 -40.73 26.71
N GLY A 43 -1.80 -40.44 26.87
CA GLY A 43 -0.99 -39.61 25.99
C GLY A 43 -0.57 -40.31 24.71
N ALA A 44 -0.26 -39.49 23.69
CA ALA A 44 0.47 -39.87 22.50
C ALA A 44 1.81 -39.11 22.49
N GLU A 45 2.90 -39.88 22.59
CA GLU A 45 4.28 -39.41 22.53
C GLU A 45 4.67 -39.03 21.10
N PHE A 46 5.27 -37.86 20.94
CA PHE A 46 6.01 -37.45 19.74
C PHE A 46 7.42 -38.06 19.76
N VAL A 47 7.72 -38.88 18.76
CA VAL A 47 9.05 -39.47 18.53
C VAL A 47 9.98 -38.41 17.95
N LYS A 48 11.03 -38.06 18.71
CA LYS A 48 12.25 -37.42 18.21
C LYS A 48 13.21 -38.49 17.66
N SER A 49 13.95 -38.17 16.61
CA SER A 49 15.12 -38.93 16.14
C SER A 49 16.35 -38.02 16.01
N PRO A 50 17.59 -38.56 16.15
CA PRO A 50 18.68 -37.86 16.81
C PRO A 50 19.84 -37.46 15.89
N CYS A 51 20.53 -36.38 16.28
CA CYS A 51 21.86 -36.00 15.77
C CYS A 51 22.97 -36.87 16.38
N LEU A 52 23.93 -37.23 15.55
CA LEU A 52 25.16 -37.96 15.90
C LEU A 52 26.16 -37.07 16.66
N ALA A 53 26.73 -37.67 17.70
CA ALA A 53 27.71 -37.10 18.62
C ALA A 53 29.16 -37.29 18.13
N ALA A 54 30.07 -36.43 18.62
CA ALA A 54 31.47 -36.80 18.87
C ALA A 54 32.05 -35.99 20.03
N HIS A 55 32.61 -36.71 21.01
CA HIS A 55 33.26 -36.24 22.24
C HIS A 55 34.76 -35.91 22.05
N PRO A 56 35.43 -35.28 23.04
CA PRO A 56 36.64 -34.44 22.87
C PRO A 56 37.94 -35.08 23.41
N ALA A 57 39.12 -34.50 23.09
CA ALA A 57 40.22 -34.21 24.03
C ALA A 57 41.51 -33.60 23.42
N ARG A 58 41.94 -32.47 24.04
CA ARG A 58 43.29 -32.03 24.49
C ARG A 58 44.56 -32.09 23.60
N ARG A 59 45.11 -30.86 23.39
CA ARG A 59 46.50 -30.34 23.55
C ARG A 59 47.72 -31.14 23.03
N LYS A 60 48.52 -30.54 22.13
CA LYS A 60 49.92 -30.07 22.35
C LYS A 60 50.53 -29.40 21.09
N ALA A 61 51.58 -28.61 21.33
CA ALA A 61 52.21 -27.63 20.45
C ALA A 61 53.30 -28.18 19.50
N LEU A 62 53.81 -27.26 18.66
CA LEU A 62 55.04 -27.24 17.83
C LEU A 62 54.92 -27.80 16.41
N SER A 63 55.07 -26.96 15.38
CA SER A 63 56.37 -26.60 14.78
C SER A 63 56.20 -25.81 13.46
N ARG A 64 57.28 -25.14 13.10
CA ARG A 64 57.46 -24.18 12.00
C ARG A 64 57.43 -24.84 10.61
N GLY A 65 56.93 -24.12 9.59
CA GLY A 65 57.16 -24.42 8.18
C GLY A 65 56.72 -23.24 7.28
N PHE A 66 57.66 -22.74 6.48
CA PHE A 66 57.62 -21.53 5.63
C PHE A 66 56.79 -21.73 4.32
N ILE A 67 55.94 -20.73 3.97
CA ILE A 67 55.81 -19.89 2.73
C ILE A 67 56.18 -20.53 1.35
N PRO A 68 55.51 -20.27 0.17
CA PRO A 68 54.72 -19.07 -0.21
C PRO A 68 53.41 -19.27 -1.02
N GLY A 69 52.58 -18.21 -1.01
CA GLY A 69 52.01 -17.63 -2.23
C GLY A 69 50.66 -18.14 -2.73
N LEU A 70 49.59 -17.40 -2.40
CA LEU A 70 48.53 -17.09 -3.37
C LEU A 70 47.71 -15.89 -2.87
N LEU A 71 47.71 -14.81 -3.66
CA LEU A 71 46.64 -13.80 -3.61
C LEU A 71 45.32 -14.50 -3.94
N ALA A 72 44.43 -14.63 -2.97
CA ALA A 72 43.03 -14.93 -3.22
C ALA A 72 42.24 -13.65 -2.97
N ALA A 73 41.82 -13.02 -4.07
CA ALA A 73 40.78 -12.02 -4.07
C ALA A 73 39.54 -12.62 -3.40
N ILE A 74 39.07 -11.98 -2.33
CA ILE A 74 37.74 -12.24 -1.77
C ILE A 74 36.75 -11.63 -2.78
N LEU A 75 36.35 -12.44 -3.75
CA LEU A 75 35.10 -12.21 -4.48
C LEU A 75 33.98 -12.46 -3.47
N VAL A 76 33.52 -11.39 -2.82
CA VAL A 76 32.14 -11.36 -2.34
C VAL A 76 31.29 -11.38 -3.60
N SER A 77 30.88 -12.59 -4.02
CA SER A 77 29.77 -12.72 -4.94
C SER A 77 28.56 -12.11 -4.25
N LEU A 78 28.25 -10.87 -4.61
CA LEU A 78 26.91 -10.31 -4.49
C LEU A 78 26.00 -11.27 -5.25
N ILE A 79 25.42 -12.22 -4.53
CA ILE A 79 24.23 -12.91 -5.00
C ILE A 79 23.17 -11.82 -4.93
N PRO A 80 22.63 -11.31 -6.06
CA PRO A 80 21.45 -10.47 -5.98
C PRO A 80 20.39 -11.30 -5.25
N GLU A 81 19.82 -10.75 -4.18
CA GLU A 81 18.61 -11.36 -3.64
C GLU A 81 17.63 -11.51 -4.81
N PRO A 82 16.97 -12.68 -4.97
CA PRO A 82 15.90 -12.80 -5.95
C PRO A 82 14.91 -11.67 -5.65
N GLY A 83 14.70 -10.78 -6.63
CA GLY A 83 13.81 -9.64 -6.48
C GLY A 83 12.45 -10.14 -6.02
N ALA A 84 12.16 -9.95 -4.75
CA ALA A 84 10.80 -10.13 -4.23
C ALA A 84 9.94 -9.09 -4.95
N GLY A 85 8.76 -9.47 -5.44
CA GLY A 85 7.83 -8.59 -6.16
C GLY A 85 7.26 -7.42 -5.34
N GLN A 86 7.88 -7.02 -4.24
CA GLN A 86 7.53 -5.84 -3.46
C GLN A 86 8.57 -4.73 -3.74
N TRP A 87 8.13 -3.48 -3.80
CA TRP A 87 9.03 -2.33 -3.95
C TRP A 87 10.05 -2.22 -2.81
N ARG A 88 11.11 -1.44 -3.08
CA ARG A 88 12.22 -1.26 -2.14
C ARG A 88 11.75 -0.41 -0.96
N ASN A 89 12.04 -0.90 0.23
CA ASN A 89 11.79 -0.17 1.47
C ASN A 89 13.10 0.44 1.97
N ARG A 90 13.02 1.59 2.63
CA ARG A 90 14.20 2.33 3.13
C ARG A 90 14.53 2.03 4.59
N TYR A 91 13.55 1.55 5.35
CA TYR A 91 13.67 1.32 6.78
C TYR A 91 14.16 -0.11 7.10
N PRO A 92 14.81 -0.32 8.26
CA PRO A 92 15.21 -1.64 8.72
C PRO A 92 14.03 -2.59 8.80
N ARG A 93 14.18 -3.80 8.24
CA ARG A 93 13.15 -4.84 8.34
C ARG A 93 12.96 -5.24 9.81
N VAL A 94 11.70 -5.22 10.26
CA VAL A 94 11.27 -5.78 11.54
C VAL A 94 10.48 -7.06 11.30
N GLN A 95 10.78 -8.11 12.06
CA GLN A 95 10.01 -9.35 12.03
C GLN A 95 8.60 -9.13 12.60
N GLY A 96 7.65 -9.99 12.22
CA GLY A 96 6.26 -9.93 12.66
C GLY A 96 5.30 -9.22 11.68
N TYR A 97 5.82 -8.44 10.74
CA TYR A 97 5.01 -7.86 9.66
C TYR A 97 5.03 -8.73 8.41
N GLY A 98 3.84 -9.02 7.85
CA GLY A 98 3.72 -9.76 6.59
C GLY A 98 4.28 -8.98 5.40
N HIS A 99 4.09 -7.66 5.39
CA HIS A 99 4.68 -6.74 4.42
C HIS A 99 5.18 -5.47 5.13
N HIS A 100 6.32 -4.98 4.68
CA HIS A 100 6.99 -3.85 5.31
C HIS A 100 6.20 -2.52 5.21
N VAL A 101 5.38 -2.35 4.18
CA VAL A 101 4.51 -1.17 4.07
C VAL A 101 3.50 -1.05 5.22
N TYR A 102 3.11 -2.14 5.89
CA TYR A 102 2.22 -2.03 7.05
C TYR A 102 2.94 -1.46 8.26
N LEU A 103 4.24 -1.76 8.42
CA LEU A 103 5.08 -1.10 9.42
C LEU A 103 5.22 0.39 9.07
N GLU A 104 5.64 0.69 7.84
CA GLU A 104 5.83 2.07 7.39
C GLU A 104 4.52 2.88 7.47
N GLY A 105 3.44 2.33 6.93
CA GLY A 105 2.14 2.97 6.79
C GLY A 105 1.38 3.16 8.10
N TYR A 106 1.48 2.24 9.06
CA TYR A 106 0.74 2.35 10.34
C TYR A 106 1.59 2.89 11.48
N GLU A 107 2.88 2.56 11.52
CA GLU A 107 3.68 2.73 12.73
C GLU A 107 4.77 3.80 12.64
N LEU A 108 5.10 4.34 11.47
CA LEU A 108 6.09 5.41 11.36
C LEU A 108 5.45 6.81 11.46
N PRO A 109 6.25 7.87 11.73
CA PRO A 109 5.78 9.24 11.69
C PRO A 109 5.15 9.63 10.35
N VAL A 110 4.22 10.58 10.39
CA VAL A 110 3.57 11.14 9.19
C VAL A 110 3.79 12.64 9.11
N LEU A 111 3.97 13.17 7.91
CA LEU A 111 4.07 14.60 7.67
C LEU A 111 2.70 15.16 7.29
N THR A 112 2.18 16.04 8.14
CA THR A 112 0.90 16.72 7.92
C THR A 112 1.10 18.24 8.05
N ASN A 113 0.29 19.04 7.36
CA ASN A 113 0.35 20.50 7.50
C ASN A 113 -0.22 20.97 8.86
N GLY A 114 -1.23 20.26 9.39
CA GLY A 114 -1.89 20.59 10.65
C GLY A 114 -1.38 19.76 11.83
N PRO A 115 -1.95 19.95 13.04
CA PRO A 115 -1.54 19.22 14.24
C PRO A 115 -1.86 17.72 14.20
N ILE A 116 -0.90 16.87 14.57
CA ILE A 116 -1.07 15.45 14.87
C ILE A 116 -0.25 15.05 16.12
N ASP A 117 -0.58 13.91 16.75
CA ASP A 117 0.07 13.41 17.97
C ASP A 117 0.03 14.41 19.14
N PRO A 118 -1.17 14.79 19.63
CA PRO A 118 -1.30 15.74 20.72
C PRO A 118 -0.76 15.19 22.05
N ALA A 119 -0.05 16.04 22.79
CA ALA A 119 0.47 15.74 24.11
C ALA A 119 0.22 16.93 25.06
N PRO A 120 -0.86 16.90 25.85
CA PRO A 120 -1.13 17.92 26.86
C PRO A 120 0.00 18.00 27.90
N SER A 121 0.39 19.21 28.29
CA SER A 121 1.43 19.41 29.29
C SER A 121 0.93 19.04 30.70
N PRO A 122 1.82 18.62 31.62
CA PRO A 122 1.45 18.30 33.01
C PRO A 122 0.84 19.48 33.78
N ASP A 123 1.13 20.72 33.38
CA ASP A 123 0.58 21.94 33.98
C ASP A 123 -0.84 22.29 33.48
N GLY A 124 -1.34 21.58 32.45
CA GLY A 124 -2.66 21.80 31.84
C GLY A 124 -2.80 23.10 31.05
N ARG A 125 -1.73 23.87 30.85
CA ARG A 125 -1.74 25.17 30.15
C ARG A 125 -1.35 25.08 28.69
N HIS A 126 -0.57 24.07 28.34
CA HIS A 126 0.01 23.90 27.01
C HIS A 126 -0.36 22.56 26.40
N ILE A 127 -0.16 22.45 25.09
CA ILE A 127 -0.23 21.20 24.36
C ILE A 127 0.88 21.17 23.32
N ALA A 128 1.65 20.08 23.31
CA ALA A 128 2.62 19.80 22.27
C ALA A 128 1.97 18.96 21.16
N PHE A 129 2.42 19.12 19.92
CA PHE A 129 1.97 18.31 18.78
C PHE A 129 3.00 18.38 17.64
N SER A 130 2.93 17.44 16.71
CA SER A 130 3.66 17.51 15.43
C SER A 130 2.84 18.28 14.39
N ALA A 131 3.48 19.16 13.63
CA ALA A 131 2.91 19.79 12.44
C ALA A 131 4.04 20.25 11.53
N ARG A 132 3.88 20.10 10.22
CA ARG A 132 4.90 20.45 9.21
C ARG A 132 6.26 19.80 9.51
N GLY A 133 6.23 18.58 10.04
CA GLY A 133 7.42 17.79 10.32
C GLY A 133 8.21 18.21 11.56
N TRP A 134 7.71 19.15 12.36
CA TRP A 134 8.35 19.59 13.60
C TRP A 134 7.40 19.57 14.79
N ILE A 135 7.97 19.68 15.99
CA ILE A 135 7.20 19.82 17.22
C ILE A 135 6.86 21.29 17.46
N TRP A 136 5.62 21.52 17.85
CA TRP A 136 5.09 22.81 18.26
C TRP A 136 4.53 22.70 19.68
N ILE A 137 4.62 23.79 20.44
CA ILE A 137 3.96 23.92 21.75
C ILE A 137 2.98 25.08 21.67
N MET A 138 1.71 24.81 21.91
CA MET A 138 0.65 25.81 21.94
C MET A 138 0.19 26.12 23.35
N ASP A 139 0.09 27.41 23.66
CA ASP A 139 -0.63 27.91 24.85
C ASP A 139 -2.15 27.87 24.60
N LEU A 140 -2.88 27.19 25.49
CA LEU A 140 -4.31 26.89 25.28
C LEU A 140 -5.22 28.11 25.47
N GLU A 141 -4.75 29.17 26.13
CA GLU A 141 -5.51 30.40 26.37
C GLU A 141 -5.39 31.35 25.19
N SER A 142 -4.16 31.67 24.78
CA SER A 142 -3.85 32.58 23.67
C SER A 142 -3.99 31.94 22.28
N ARG A 143 -3.97 30.60 22.21
CA ARG A 143 -3.95 29.82 20.96
C ARG A 143 -2.76 30.13 20.05
N THR A 144 -1.64 30.51 20.66
CA THR A 144 -0.37 30.74 19.96
C THR A 144 0.49 29.49 20.07
N ALA A 145 0.88 28.94 18.92
CA ALA A 145 1.77 27.78 18.82
C ALA A 145 3.16 28.24 18.42
N ARG A 146 4.16 28.01 19.28
CA ARG A 146 5.57 28.26 18.97
C ARG A 146 6.25 27.01 18.45
N GLN A 147 7.08 27.16 17.44
CA GLN A 147 7.90 26.08 16.92
C GLN A 147 8.99 25.71 17.95
N LEU A 148 9.05 24.43 18.32
CA LEU A 148 10.05 23.92 19.25
C LEU A 148 11.26 23.33 18.52
N THR A 149 11.04 22.46 17.53
CA THR A 149 12.09 21.81 16.77
C THR A 149 12.17 22.32 15.34
N ARG A 150 13.30 22.07 14.68
CA ARG A 150 13.59 22.48 13.30
C ARG A 150 14.70 21.61 12.71
N GLY A 151 14.84 21.67 11.39
CA GLY A 151 15.86 20.93 10.64
C GLY A 151 15.25 19.99 9.60
N ARG A 152 16.10 19.19 8.96
CA ARG A 152 15.71 18.28 7.86
C ARG A 152 14.71 17.20 8.30
N ASP A 153 15.01 16.54 9.41
CA ASP A 153 14.32 15.33 9.87
C ASP A 153 12.88 15.63 10.35
N LEU A 154 12.02 14.61 10.37
CA LEU A 154 10.65 14.71 10.86
C LEU A 154 10.59 14.39 12.36
N ASP A 155 10.09 15.32 13.17
CA ASP A 155 9.85 15.12 14.59
C ASP A 155 8.35 14.92 14.89
N SER A 156 8.03 13.89 15.69
CA SER A 156 6.65 13.49 16.02
C SER A 156 6.51 12.86 17.40
N ARG A 157 5.28 12.46 17.75
CA ARG A 157 4.94 11.73 18.99
C ARG A 157 5.58 12.32 20.25
N PRO A 158 5.33 13.61 20.55
CA PRO A 158 5.85 14.24 21.76
C PRO A 158 5.30 13.55 23.02
N ALA A 159 6.14 13.35 24.02
CA ALA A 159 5.77 12.84 25.33
C ALA A 159 6.39 13.72 26.42
N TRP A 160 5.56 14.34 27.24
CA TRP A 160 6.03 15.21 28.31
C TRP A 160 6.67 14.43 29.44
N HIS A 161 7.83 14.90 29.88
CA HIS A 161 8.31 14.50 31.19
C HIS A 161 7.42 15.11 32.29
N PRO A 162 7.13 14.42 33.40
CA PRO A 162 6.23 14.91 34.44
C PRO A 162 6.60 16.27 35.06
N SER A 163 7.88 16.66 35.01
CA SER A 163 8.33 18.01 35.44
C SER A 163 7.91 19.15 34.51
N GLY A 164 7.44 18.86 33.29
CA GLY A 164 7.05 19.86 32.29
C GLY A 164 8.21 20.64 31.64
N ASN A 165 9.48 20.31 31.91
CA ASN A 165 10.63 21.07 31.37
C ASN A 165 11.31 20.42 30.16
N ARG A 166 10.86 19.23 29.74
CA ARG A 166 11.41 18.48 28.60
C ARG A 166 10.38 17.55 27.98
N LEU A 167 10.64 17.18 26.74
CA LEU A 167 9.84 16.27 25.91
C LEU A 167 10.73 15.17 25.35
N ALA A 168 10.24 13.93 25.32
CA ALA A 168 10.76 12.90 24.43
C ALA A 168 9.99 12.97 23.10
N ILE A 169 10.66 12.80 21.97
CA ILE A 169 10.08 12.88 20.63
C ILE A 169 10.66 11.75 19.77
N VAL A 170 9.91 11.33 18.75
CA VAL A 170 10.42 10.44 17.71
C VAL A 170 10.95 11.30 16.57
N ARG A 171 12.22 11.10 16.20
CA ARG A 171 12.85 11.71 15.03
C ARG A 171 13.06 10.68 13.94
N ASP A 172 12.58 10.99 12.73
CA ASP A 172 12.67 10.17 11.52
C ASP A 172 13.50 10.88 10.46
N ASP A 173 14.57 10.25 10.00
CA ASP A 173 15.52 10.83 9.06
C ASP A 173 15.39 10.33 7.61
N ASP A 174 14.30 9.61 7.31
CA ASP A 174 13.97 8.92 6.05
C ASP A 174 14.63 7.54 5.81
N HIS A 175 15.41 7.05 6.79
CA HIS A 175 15.94 5.67 6.80
C HIS A 175 15.76 4.97 8.14
N ASP A 176 15.71 5.68 9.25
CA ASP A 176 15.56 5.09 10.59
C ASP A 176 14.79 6.03 11.53
N THR A 177 14.38 5.52 12.68
CA THR A 177 13.77 6.34 13.73
C THR A 177 14.51 6.20 15.05
N ARG A 178 14.65 7.33 15.75
CA ARG A 178 15.32 7.42 17.04
C ARG A 178 14.52 8.30 18.00
N ILE A 179 14.74 8.12 19.30
CA ILE A 179 14.09 8.94 20.32
C ILE A 179 15.05 10.03 20.77
N VAL A 180 14.57 11.27 20.74
CA VAL A 180 15.33 12.45 21.16
C VAL A 180 14.62 13.10 22.34
N VAL A 181 15.36 13.47 23.38
CA VAL A 181 14.84 14.26 24.50
C VAL A 181 15.26 15.71 24.29
N VAL A 182 14.29 16.61 24.24
CA VAL A 182 14.50 18.05 24.02
C VAL A 182 14.03 18.88 25.19
N GLY A 183 14.71 20.00 25.46
CA GLY A 183 14.26 21.01 26.43
C GLY A 183 12.98 21.69 25.94
N ALA A 184 11.95 21.77 26.79
CA ALA A 184 10.64 22.27 26.37
C ALA A 184 10.66 23.77 26.00
N ASP A 185 11.55 24.57 26.60
CA ASP A 185 11.65 26.01 26.32
C ASP A 185 12.55 26.32 25.12
N SER A 186 13.69 25.62 25.01
CA SER A 186 14.74 25.93 24.04
C SER A 186 14.73 25.06 22.78
N GLY A 187 14.12 23.87 22.83
CA GLY A 187 14.26 22.84 21.80
C GLY A 187 15.65 22.19 21.77
N GLU A 188 16.52 22.48 22.75
CA GLU A 188 17.86 21.91 22.84
C GLU A 188 17.80 20.39 23.00
N GLU A 189 18.59 19.65 22.21
CA GLU A 189 18.74 18.21 22.33
C GLU A 189 19.56 17.87 23.59
N LEU A 190 18.91 17.23 24.57
CA LEU A 190 19.48 16.87 25.87
C LEU A 190 19.98 15.42 25.90
N ARG A 191 19.36 14.52 25.15
CA ARG A 191 19.70 13.09 25.08
C ARG A 191 19.14 12.49 23.79
N THR A 192 19.84 11.50 23.26
CA THR A 192 19.36 10.68 22.13
C THR A 192 19.49 9.19 22.46
N ILE A 193 18.44 8.43 22.13
CA ILE A 193 18.36 6.98 22.21
C ILE A 193 18.25 6.50 20.77
N ASN A 194 19.26 5.77 20.34
CA ASN A 194 19.43 5.34 18.95
C ASN A 194 20.00 3.93 18.95
N SER A 195 19.12 2.95 18.91
CA SER A 195 19.44 1.54 18.75
C SER A 195 19.78 1.24 17.29
N PRO A 196 20.35 0.06 16.95
CA PRO A 196 20.59 -0.32 15.55
C PRO A 196 19.31 -0.73 14.80
N ALA A 197 18.14 -0.26 15.26
CA ALA A 197 16.81 -0.56 14.74
C ALA A 197 15.84 0.57 15.12
N LEU A 198 14.63 0.54 14.56
CA LEU A 198 13.59 1.51 14.84
C LEU A 198 13.33 1.66 16.34
N ASP A 199 13.44 2.89 16.85
CA ASP A 199 12.96 3.29 18.18
C ASP A 199 11.79 4.28 18.07
N LEU A 200 10.66 3.98 18.73
CA LEU A 200 9.39 4.72 18.59
C LEU A 200 8.62 4.81 19.93
N ASP A 201 7.52 5.55 19.93
CA ASP A 201 6.48 5.61 20.99
C ASP A 201 7.01 5.81 22.43
N PRO A 202 7.76 6.90 22.70
CA PRO A 202 8.24 7.20 24.04
C PRO A 202 7.08 7.51 25.00
N ALA A 203 7.16 7.01 26.24
CA ALA A 203 6.25 7.34 27.34
C ALA A 203 7.00 7.36 28.68
N TYR A 204 6.89 8.47 29.42
CA TYR A 204 7.53 8.57 30.74
C TYR A 204 6.71 7.87 31.83
N SER A 205 7.38 7.25 32.80
CA SER A 205 6.74 6.87 34.06
C SER A 205 6.22 8.10 34.80
N PRO A 206 5.17 7.97 35.64
CA PRO A 206 4.60 9.10 36.39
C PRO A 206 5.60 9.83 37.30
N ASP A 207 6.62 9.13 37.79
CA ASP A 207 7.72 9.70 38.59
C ASP A 207 8.83 10.35 37.74
N GLY A 208 8.82 10.14 36.43
CA GLY A 208 9.81 10.64 35.49
C GLY A 208 11.16 9.93 35.51
N GLY A 209 11.32 8.85 36.29
CA GLY A 209 12.58 8.10 36.40
C GLY A 209 12.84 7.14 35.24
N THR A 210 11.77 6.65 34.61
CA THR A 210 11.83 5.65 33.54
C THR A 210 11.24 6.22 32.25
N LEU A 211 11.87 5.90 31.12
CA LEU A 211 11.29 6.10 29.79
C LEU A 211 10.97 4.75 29.18
N TYR A 212 9.70 4.50 28.94
CA TYR A 212 9.24 3.37 28.14
C TYR A 212 9.26 3.74 26.67
N TYR A 213 9.59 2.78 25.82
CA TYR A 213 9.59 2.98 24.38
C TYR A 213 9.55 1.63 23.66
N ILE A 214 9.36 1.66 22.34
CA ILE A 214 9.41 0.43 21.54
C ILE A 214 10.71 0.41 20.74
N SER A 215 11.31 -0.77 20.59
CA SER A 215 12.54 -0.93 19.83
C SER A 215 12.56 -2.23 19.04
N GLY A 216 13.02 -2.17 17.79
CA GLY A 216 13.27 -3.32 16.93
C GLY A 216 14.54 -4.10 17.24
N LYS A 217 15.33 -3.68 18.25
CA LYS A 217 16.69 -4.21 18.50
C LYS A 217 16.76 -5.69 18.87
N ALA A 218 15.63 -6.33 19.21
CA ALA A 218 15.50 -7.76 19.45
C ALA A 218 15.02 -8.57 18.22
N GLY A 219 14.75 -7.91 17.09
CA GLY A 219 14.28 -8.50 15.84
C GLY A 219 12.80 -8.28 15.58
N THR A 220 11.97 -8.25 16.62
CA THR A 220 10.58 -7.79 16.66
C THR A 220 10.49 -6.41 17.30
N LEU A 221 9.37 -5.70 17.14
CA LEU A 221 9.10 -4.53 17.97
C LEU A 221 8.67 -5.02 19.36
N ASP A 222 9.48 -4.65 20.34
CA ASP A 222 9.27 -4.97 21.75
C ASP A 222 9.23 -3.69 22.60
N VAL A 223 8.56 -3.75 23.76
CA VAL A 223 8.55 -2.66 24.73
C VAL A 223 9.78 -2.76 25.63
N TRP A 224 10.47 -1.63 25.81
CA TRP A 224 11.66 -1.47 26.64
C TRP A 224 11.45 -0.41 27.71
N ALA A 225 12.14 -0.57 28.83
CA ALA A 225 12.16 0.38 29.93
C ALA A 225 13.60 0.85 30.18
N LEU A 226 13.84 2.14 29.95
CA LEU A 226 15.12 2.80 30.17
C LEU A 226 15.09 3.59 31.47
N ASP A 227 15.92 3.21 32.43
CA ASP A 227 16.20 4.02 33.61
C ASP A 227 17.03 5.24 33.20
N LEU A 228 16.50 6.44 33.45
CA LEU A 228 17.12 7.67 32.98
C LEU A 228 18.33 8.08 33.82
N ALA A 229 18.45 7.60 35.05
CA ALA A 229 19.54 7.91 35.97
C ALA A 229 20.73 6.96 35.79
N THR A 230 20.48 5.66 35.65
CA THR A 230 21.52 4.63 35.52
C THR A 230 21.87 4.34 34.05
N GLY A 231 20.94 4.56 33.13
CA GLY A 231 21.06 4.14 31.73
C GLY A 231 20.81 2.65 31.51
N GLU A 232 20.32 1.93 32.52
CA GLU A 232 19.89 0.53 32.39
C GLU A 232 18.66 0.42 31.49
N ASP A 233 18.68 -0.52 30.56
CA ASP A 233 17.71 -0.66 29.48
C ASP A 233 17.28 -2.12 29.37
N VAL A 234 16.05 -2.41 29.83
CA VAL A 234 15.55 -3.77 29.99
C VAL A 234 14.27 -4.00 29.18
N PRO A 235 14.08 -5.20 28.60
CA PRO A 235 12.85 -5.51 27.88
C PRO A 235 11.70 -5.77 28.86
N ILE A 236 10.52 -5.24 28.54
CA ILE A 236 9.25 -5.54 29.21
C ILE A 236 8.54 -6.69 28.49
N THR A 237 8.69 -6.78 27.17
CA THR A 237 8.17 -7.87 26.33
C THR A 237 9.31 -8.64 25.69
N THR A 238 9.13 -9.94 25.52
CA THR A 238 10.17 -10.83 24.94
C THR A 238 9.60 -11.97 24.10
N GLU A 239 8.28 -12.09 24.05
CA GLU A 239 7.64 -13.22 23.38
C GLU A 239 7.45 -12.94 21.88
N ALA A 240 7.26 -13.99 21.09
CA ALA A 240 7.08 -13.84 19.65
C ALA A 240 5.79 -13.04 19.34
N GLY A 241 5.95 -11.86 18.73
CA GLY A 241 4.85 -10.95 18.44
C GLY A 241 5.34 -9.57 18.04
N ILE A 242 4.41 -8.62 18.04
CA ILE A 242 4.68 -7.20 17.94
C ILE A 242 3.98 -6.55 19.12
N GLU A 243 4.74 -5.87 19.99
CA GLU A 243 4.21 -5.13 21.13
C GLU A 243 4.61 -3.66 21.03
N MET A 244 3.62 -2.78 21.18
CA MET A 244 3.79 -1.36 20.90
C MET A 244 2.96 -0.45 21.80
N ARG A 245 3.19 0.87 21.71
CA ARG A 245 2.42 1.93 22.35
C ARG A 245 2.35 1.79 23.88
N PRO A 246 3.49 1.74 24.57
CA PRO A 246 3.51 1.63 26.03
C PRO A 246 2.83 2.85 26.66
N GLN A 247 1.98 2.60 27.65
CA GLN A 247 1.30 3.60 28.46
C GLN A 247 1.39 3.17 29.93
N PRO A 248 2.30 3.78 30.72
CA PRO A 248 2.41 3.49 32.14
C PRO A 248 1.10 3.79 32.86
N VAL A 249 0.68 2.93 33.78
CA VAL A 249 -0.55 3.12 34.56
C VAL A 249 -0.22 3.82 35.88
N PRO A 250 -0.70 5.06 36.12
CA PRO A 250 -0.43 5.76 37.37
C PRO A 250 -0.84 4.97 38.62
N GLY A 251 0.07 4.91 39.59
CA GLY A 251 -0.18 4.25 40.88
C GLY A 251 0.02 2.72 40.89
N THR A 252 0.46 2.12 39.78
CA THR A 252 0.79 0.70 39.69
C THR A 252 2.17 0.49 39.03
N ASP A 253 2.65 -0.76 39.02
CA ASP A 253 3.85 -1.18 38.28
C ASP A 253 3.50 -1.70 36.86
N ASP A 254 2.26 -1.48 36.40
CA ASP A 254 1.78 -1.98 35.13
C ASP A 254 1.99 -0.99 33.97
N VAL A 255 2.20 -1.53 32.78
CA VAL A 255 2.24 -0.82 31.51
C VAL A 255 1.14 -1.39 30.62
N MET A 256 0.26 -0.52 30.12
CA MET A 256 -0.68 -0.85 29.06
C MET A 256 0.02 -0.82 27.71
N LEU A 257 -0.26 -1.79 26.84
CA LEU A 257 0.32 -1.87 25.50
C LEU A 257 -0.66 -2.47 24.49
N LEU A 258 -0.36 -2.29 23.21
CA LEU A 258 -1.00 -3.00 22.11
C LEU A 258 -0.11 -4.19 21.69
N ALA A 259 -0.65 -5.41 21.71
CA ALA A 259 0.02 -6.62 21.28
C ALA A 259 -0.67 -7.23 20.04
N LYS A 260 0.11 -7.72 19.08
CA LYS A 260 -0.37 -8.38 17.85
C LYS A 260 0.06 -9.85 17.81
N ARG A 261 -0.83 -10.77 18.21
CA ARG A 261 -0.53 -12.22 18.30
C ARG A 261 -1.78 -13.09 18.05
N GLY A 262 -2.01 -13.47 16.79
CA GLY A 262 -3.20 -14.26 16.38
C GLY A 262 -4.52 -13.47 16.41
N GLY A 263 -4.41 -12.16 16.56
CA GLY A 263 -5.44 -11.15 16.84
C GLY A 263 -4.78 -9.98 17.57
N ASP A 264 -5.34 -8.79 17.45
CA ASP A 264 -4.81 -7.60 18.11
C ASP A 264 -5.49 -7.41 19.48
N ARG A 265 -4.72 -6.98 20.47
CA ARG A 265 -5.24 -6.77 21.83
C ARG A 265 -4.56 -5.64 22.57
N VAL A 266 -5.35 -4.89 23.33
CA VAL A 266 -4.85 -3.98 24.36
C VAL A 266 -4.77 -4.77 25.67
N GLU A 267 -3.60 -4.82 26.28
CA GLU A 267 -3.33 -5.61 27.50
C GLU A 267 -2.49 -4.84 28.51
N LEU A 268 -2.56 -5.25 29.77
CA LEU A 268 -1.67 -4.81 30.85
C LEU A 268 -0.54 -5.82 31.06
N ARG A 269 0.66 -5.30 31.28
CA ARG A 269 1.85 -6.05 31.68
C ARG A 269 2.46 -5.44 32.93
N SER A 270 2.68 -6.27 33.94
CA SER A 270 3.52 -5.87 35.08
C SER A 270 4.98 -5.78 34.65
N ARG A 271 5.67 -4.75 35.14
CA ARG A 271 7.10 -4.55 34.92
C ARG A 271 7.96 -5.73 35.39
N ASP A 272 7.54 -6.40 36.46
CA ASP A 272 8.26 -7.54 37.04
C ASP A 272 7.94 -8.88 36.32
N GLY A 273 7.12 -8.83 35.26
CA GLY A 273 6.66 -9.98 34.51
C GLY A 273 5.37 -10.58 35.05
N GLY A 274 4.94 -11.69 34.45
CA GLY A 274 3.66 -12.35 34.72
C GLY A 274 2.78 -12.48 33.48
N GLU A 275 1.63 -13.13 33.65
CA GLU A 275 0.68 -13.31 32.56
C GLU A 275 -0.01 -11.98 32.19
N PRO A 276 -0.17 -11.67 30.89
CA PRO A 276 -0.90 -10.48 30.45
C PRO A 276 -2.34 -10.49 30.94
N ARG A 277 -2.84 -9.31 31.33
CA ARG A 277 -4.27 -9.09 31.48
C ARG A 277 -4.82 -8.39 30.25
N VAL A 278 -5.54 -9.14 29.42
CA VAL A 278 -6.21 -8.59 28.23
C VAL A 278 -7.38 -7.70 28.64
N LEU A 279 -7.45 -6.50 28.07
CA LEU A 279 -8.52 -5.52 28.29
C LEU A 279 -9.50 -5.47 27.12
N VAL A 280 -8.98 -5.37 25.88
CA VAL A 280 -9.76 -5.30 24.64
C VAL A 280 -9.10 -6.20 23.60
N SER A 281 -9.89 -6.92 22.82
CA SER A 281 -9.41 -7.74 21.69
C SER A 281 -10.25 -7.48 20.45
N ASP A 282 -9.60 -7.45 19.29
CA ASP A 282 -10.25 -7.41 17.98
C ASP A 282 -9.32 -8.04 16.92
N ASN A 283 -9.79 -8.18 15.69
CA ASN A 283 -8.96 -8.67 14.58
C ASN A 283 -7.90 -7.65 14.17
N ILE A 284 -8.23 -6.34 14.20
CA ILE A 284 -7.30 -5.25 13.85
C ILE A 284 -7.50 -4.07 14.78
N LEU A 285 -6.47 -3.76 15.56
CA LEU A 285 -6.34 -2.58 16.40
C LEU A 285 -5.10 -1.75 16.03
N SER A 286 -4.57 -1.92 14.81
CA SER A 286 -3.40 -1.17 14.31
C SER A 286 -3.53 0.35 14.49
N MET A 287 -4.73 0.95 14.54
CA MET A 287 -4.89 2.40 14.75
C MET A 287 -5.36 2.78 16.16
N ALA A 288 -5.58 1.82 17.06
CA ALA A 288 -6.32 2.05 18.31
C ALA A 288 -5.64 2.96 19.35
N ARG A 289 -4.34 3.26 19.22
CA ARG A 289 -3.52 4.13 20.10
C ARG A 289 -4.15 4.44 21.49
N PRO A 290 -4.04 3.51 22.45
CA PRO A 290 -4.62 3.71 23.77
C PRO A 290 -3.91 4.82 24.55
N ALA A 291 -4.63 5.52 25.41
CA ALA A 291 -4.09 6.48 26.36
C ALA A 291 -4.78 6.36 27.72
N VAL A 292 -3.98 6.27 28.79
CA VAL A 292 -4.44 6.07 30.17
C VAL A 292 -4.77 7.42 30.83
N SER A 293 -5.83 7.47 31.64
CA SER A 293 -6.23 8.67 32.37
C SER A 293 -5.17 9.06 33.43
N PRO A 294 -5.08 10.35 33.82
CA PRO A 294 -4.08 10.79 34.80
C PRO A 294 -4.15 10.10 36.17
N ASP A 295 -5.32 9.58 36.55
CA ASP A 295 -5.54 8.81 37.78
C ASP A 295 -5.39 7.29 37.61
N GLY A 296 -5.16 6.81 36.38
CA GLY A 296 -4.99 5.38 36.05
C GLY A 296 -6.27 4.55 36.07
N ALA A 297 -7.44 5.15 36.30
CA ALA A 297 -8.70 4.42 36.44
C ALA A 297 -9.33 4.02 35.09
N ASP A 298 -9.13 4.86 34.07
CA ASP A 298 -9.74 4.74 32.76
C ASP A 298 -8.69 4.80 31.63
N PHE A 299 -9.09 4.39 30.44
CA PHE A 299 -8.31 4.57 29.22
C PHE A 299 -9.23 4.88 28.04
N VAL A 300 -8.71 5.68 27.10
CA VAL A 300 -9.37 5.96 25.83
C VAL A 300 -8.63 5.23 24.71
N LEU A 301 -9.37 4.71 23.72
CA LEU A 301 -8.78 4.18 22.49
C LEU A 301 -9.65 4.51 21.28
N GLY A 302 -9.02 4.49 20.11
CA GLY A 302 -9.74 4.37 18.84
C GLY A 302 -10.26 2.95 18.69
N HIS A 303 -11.57 2.78 18.61
CA HIS A 303 -12.22 1.50 18.42
C HIS A 303 -12.67 1.35 16.96
N PRO A 304 -12.33 0.25 16.27
CA PRO A 304 -12.72 0.06 14.89
C PRO A 304 -14.24 -0.06 14.77
N THR A 305 -14.80 0.51 13.72
CA THR A 305 -16.20 0.32 13.32
C THR A 305 -16.25 -0.38 11.96
N GLY A 306 -17.45 -0.65 11.46
CA GLY A 306 -17.61 -1.20 10.11
C GLY A 306 -17.13 -0.27 9.00
N GLN A 307 -16.99 1.04 9.23
CA GLN A 307 -16.73 2.07 8.22
C GLN A 307 -15.73 3.14 8.70
N GLY A 308 -14.85 2.83 9.65
CA GLY A 308 -13.93 3.82 10.23
C GLY A 308 -13.59 3.52 11.69
N TRP A 309 -13.47 4.56 12.52
CA TRP A 309 -13.08 4.45 13.93
C TRP A 309 -13.86 5.43 14.81
N ASP A 310 -14.17 5.02 16.04
CA ASP A 310 -14.77 5.89 17.06
C ASP A 310 -13.86 5.97 18.29
N LEU A 311 -13.84 7.08 19.02
CA LEU A 311 -13.20 7.14 20.34
C LEU A 311 -14.10 6.56 21.42
N ARG A 312 -13.52 5.70 22.25
CA ARG A 312 -14.21 5.07 23.37
C ARG A 312 -13.39 5.12 24.65
N VAL A 313 -14.06 5.42 25.75
CA VAL A 313 -13.47 5.36 27.10
C VAL A 313 -13.90 4.06 27.76
N HIS A 314 -12.96 3.39 28.40
CA HIS A 314 -13.10 2.11 29.09
C HIS A 314 -12.50 2.23 30.49
N SER A 315 -13.05 1.49 31.45
CA SER A 315 -12.41 1.32 32.76
C SER A 315 -11.25 0.33 32.66
N VAL A 316 -10.13 0.61 33.31
CA VAL A 316 -9.00 -0.33 33.44
C VAL A 316 -9.41 -1.53 34.31
N ALA A 317 -10.25 -1.31 35.34
CA ALA A 317 -10.73 -2.35 36.23
C ALA A 317 -11.78 -3.24 35.55
N GLU A 318 -12.69 -2.67 34.77
CA GLU A 318 -13.80 -3.38 34.11
C GLU A 318 -13.95 -2.93 32.64
N PRO A 319 -13.10 -3.42 31.72
CA PRO A 319 -12.98 -2.86 30.37
C PRO A 319 -14.11 -3.24 29.40
N GLY A 320 -15.03 -4.13 29.80
CA GLY A 320 -16.10 -4.63 28.94
C GLY A 320 -17.06 -3.54 28.46
N PRO A 321 -17.69 -2.76 29.36
CA PRO A 321 -18.44 -1.58 28.99
C PRO A 321 -17.54 -0.46 28.47
N SER A 322 -18.07 0.36 27.56
CA SER A 322 -17.39 1.56 27.07
C SER A 322 -18.36 2.72 26.88
N VAL A 323 -17.81 3.94 26.94
CA VAL A 323 -18.51 5.19 26.63
C VAL A 323 -18.08 5.68 25.26
N LEU A 324 -19.02 5.83 24.34
CA LEU A 324 -18.79 6.39 23.02
C LEU A 324 -18.61 7.91 23.11
N LEU A 325 -17.49 8.44 22.60
CA LEU A 325 -17.19 9.87 22.59
C LEU A 325 -17.35 10.53 21.22
N THR A 326 -17.03 9.81 20.15
CA THR A 326 -17.19 10.27 18.77
C THR A 326 -17.97 9.25 17.95
N GLY A 327 -18.53 9.66 16.81
CA GLY A 327 -19.30 8.77 15.95
C GLY A 327 -19.22 9.20 14.50
N GLY A 328 -18.60 8.37 13.66
CA GLY A 328 -18.35 8.67 12.25
C GLY A 328 -17.17 9.64 12.08
N GLY A 329 -16.14 9.18 11.36
CA GLY A 329 -14.88 9.88 11.16
C GLY A 329 -13.67 8.98 11.46
N LEU A 330 -12.50 9.61 11.58
CA LEU A 330 -11.23 8.95 11.85
C LEU A 330 -10.46 9.71 12.94
N PRO A 331 -10.89 9.63 14.21
CA PRO A 331 -10.18 10.25 15.31
C PRO A 331 -8.88 9.47 15.60
N LEU A 332 -7.77 10.18 15.55
CA LEU A 332 -6.42 9.64 15.71
C LEU A 332 -5.78 10.13 17.00
N THR A 333 -4.89 9.32 17.55
CA THR A 333 -3.89 9.77 18.56
C THR A 333 -4.53 10.43 19.79
N PRO A 334 -5.48 9.78 20.49
CA PRO A 334 -6.14 10.41 21.63
C PRO A 334 -5.17 10.61 22.81
N ALA A 335 -5.34 11.70 23.56
CA ALA A 335 -4.54 12.01 24.74
C ALA A 335 -5.38 12.73 25.81
N TRP A 336 -5.19 12.36 27.08
CA TRP A 336 -5.89 12.98 28.21
C TRP A 336 -5.32 14.34 28.58
N SER A 337 -6.18 15.29 28.93
CA SER A 337 -5.76 16.48 29.67
C SER A 337 -5.23 16.11 31.06
N ALA A 338 -4.32 16.92 31.59
CA ALA A 338 -3.72 16.69 32.92
C ALA A 338 -4.75 16.61 34.06
N ASP A 339 -5.91 17.26 33.91
CA ASP A 339 -7.01 17.23 34.86
C ASP A 339 -8.05 16.12 34.60
N GLY A 340 -7.84 15.27 33.59
CA GLY A 340 -8.73 14.16 33.22
C GLY A 340 -10.07 14.57 32.62
N ARG A 341 -10.32 15.87 32.37
CA ARG A 341 -11.64 16.33 31.90
C ARG A 341 -11.83 16.25 30.39
N TRP A 342 -10.75 16.28 29.62
CA TRP A 342 -10.78 16.35 28.16
C TRP A 342 -9.94 15.25 27.54
N ILE A 343 -10.41 14.76 26.40
CA ILE A 343 -9.63 13.97 25.45
C ILE A 343 -9.32 14.87 24.26
N TYR A 344 -8.04 15.11 23.99
CA TYR A 344 -7.55 15.72 22.75
C TYR A 344 -7.29 14.63 21.72
N PHE A 345 -7.51 14.91 20.45
CA PHE A 345 -7.23 13.99 19.35
C PHE A 345 -7.04 14.76 18.04
N SER A 346 -6.58 14.07 17.01
CA SER A 346 -6.36 14.65 15.68
C SER A 346 -7.33 14.02 14.68
N GLU A 347 -7.87 14.81 13.77
CA GLU A 347 -8.75 14.30 12.71
C GLU A 347 -8.69 15.24 11.49
N ALA A 348 -8.62 14.67 10.28
CA ALA A 348 -8.62 15.47 9.06
C ALA A 348 -9.95 16.20 8.87
N ASP A 349 -9.92 17.39 8.28
CA ASP A 349 -11.10 18.00 7.68
C ASP A 349 -11.29 17.54 6.22
N ASP A 350 -12.36 18.05 5.58
CA ASP A 350 -12.71 17.81 4.18
C ASP A 350 -11.70 18.40 3.17
N ARG A 351 -10.66 19.09 3.65
CA ARG A 351 -9.56 19.61 2.83
C ARG A 351 -8.30 18.78 3.04
N GLU A 352 -8.42 17.60 3.66
CA GLU A 352 -7.32 16.72 4.03
C GLU A 352 -6.30 17.41 4.98
N VAL A 353 -6.75 18.37 5.81
CA VAL A 353 -5.89 19.07 6.78
C VAL A 353 -6.18 18.56 8.19
N MET A 354 -5.17 18.01 8.86
CA MET A 354 -5.31 17.57 10.26
C MET A 354 -5.71 18.71 11.18
N GLN A 355 -6.74 18.49 11.97
CA GLN A 355 -7.23 19.41 13.00
C GLN A 355 -6.98 18.84 14.38
N LEU A 356 -6.51 19.67 15.30
CA LEU A 356 -6.56 19.36 16.73
C LEU A 356 -7.99 19.53 17.22
N LYS A 357 -8.56 18.49 17.81
CA LYS A 357 -9.91 18.47 18.37
C LYS A 357 -9.88 18.06 19.83
N ARG A 358 -10.97 18.33 20.55
CA ARG A 358 -11.20 17.81 21.90
C ARG A 358 -12.65 17.44 22.14
N VAL A 359 -12.87 16.55 23.11
CA VAL A 359 -14.19 16.19 23.63
C VAL A 359 -14.09 15.96 25.14
N ALA A 360 -15.16 16.27 25.88
CA ALA A 360 -15.17 16.01 27.32
C ALA A 360 -15.14 14.50 27.57
N ALA A 361 -14.36 14.04 28.56
CA ALA A 361 -14.27 12.62 28.92
C ALA A 361 -15.63 12.04 29.37
N ALA A 362 -16.52 12.90 29.89
CA ALA A 362 -17.89 12.55 30.25
C ALA A 362 -18.86 12.49 29.05
N GLY A 363 -18.38 12.71 27.83
CA GLY A 363 -19.19 12.86 26.62
C GLY A 363 -19.67 14.29 26.37
N GLY A 364 -20.00 14.61 25.12
CA GLY A 364 -20.41 15.94 24.71
C GLY A 364 -20.10 16.21 23.24
N PRO A 365 -20.27 17.46 22.77
CA PRO A 365 -19.87 17.84 21.42
C PRO A 365 -18.35 17.81 21.28
N VAL A 366 -17.89 17.45 20.08
CA VAL A 366 -16.50 17.63 19.67
C VAL A 366 -16.25 19.11 19.36
N GLU A 367 -15.11 19.64 19.82
CA GLU A 367 -14.68 21.02 19.62
C GLU A 367 -13.34 21.08 18.87
N ASN A 368 -13.22 21.98 17.90
CA ASN A 368 -11.93 22.29 17.29
C ASN A 368 -11.08 23.12 18.25
N VAL A 369 -9.80 22.76 18.36
CA VAL A 369 -8.79 23.48 19.14
C VAL A 369 -7.82 24.13 18.15
N GLU A 370 -8.32 25.16 17.46
CA GLU A 370 -7.54 25.88 16.44
C GLU A 370 -6.28 26.57 16.98
N VAL A 371 -5.24 26.57 16.15
CA VAL A 371 -4.05 27.40 16.32
C VAL A 371 -4.33 28.76 15.69
N ALA A 372 -4.41 29.82 16.50
CA ALA A 372 -4.69 31.17 16.04
C ALA A 372 -3.44 31.85 15.45
N VAL A 373 -2.27 31.57 16.02
CA VAL A 373 -0.99 32.14 15.60
C VAL A 373 0.07 31.05 15.56
N TRP A 374 0.80 30.96 14.45
CA TRP A 374 1.98 30.10 14.30
C TRP A 374 3.24 30.95 14.42
N GLU A 375 3.97 30.82 15.53
CA GLU A 375 5.23 31.49 15.80
C GLU A 375 6.41 30.61 15.36
N TRP A 376 6.88 30.87 14.16
CA TRP A 376 8.05 30.22 13.58
C TRP A 376 9.34 30.73 14.22
N GLN A 377 10.36 29.88 14.34
CA GLN A 377 11.68 30.32 14.79
C GLN A 377 12.38 31.18 13.73
N ASP A 378 12.23 30.78 12.46
CA ASP A 378 12.80 31.46 11.31
C ASP A 378 11.71 32.26 10.56
N GLY A 379 12.11 33.29 9.80
CA GLY A 379 11.18 34.00 8.93
C GLY A 379 10.62 33.07 7.86
N THR A 380 9.34 33.22 7.50
CA THR A 380 8.70 32.39 6.46
C THR A 380 8.39 33.18 5.21
N ALA A 381 8.24 32.47 4.08
CA ALA A 381 7.73 32.99 2.83
C ALA A 381 6.60 32.11 2.30
N ARG A 382 5.81 32.64 1.36
CA ARG A 382 4.83 31.84 0.61
C ARG A 382 5.31 31.64 -0.82
N LEU A 383 5.31 30.40 -1.29
CA LEU A 383 5.48 30.08 -2.70
C LEU A 383 4.13 29.94 -3.36
N ARG A 384 3.90 30.63 -4.48
CA ARG A 384 2.77 30.39 -5.36
C ARG A 384 3.29 29.63 -6.58
N ILE A 385 3.05 28.33 -6.60
CA ILE A 385 3.60 27.41 -7.61
C ILE A 385 2.54 27.16 -8.67
N ARG A 386 2.87 27.47 -9.92
CA ARG A 386 2.08 27.20 -11.11
C ARG A 386 2.79 26.17 -11.98
N THR A 387 2.05 25.17 -12.43
CA THR A 387 2.50 24.21 -13.45
C THR A 387 1.73 24.44 -14.75
N ARG A 388 2.40 24.26 -15.90
CA ARG A 388 1.76 24.27 -17.22
C ARG A 388 2.27 23.13 -18.09
N LEU A 389 1.44 22.66 -19.01
CA LEU A 389 1.84 21.68 -20.01
C LEU A 389 2.22 22.39 -21.30
N ASP A 390 3.38 22.01 -21.84
CA ASP A 390 3.84 22.41 -23.16
C ASP A 390 3.69 21.22 -24.10
N SER A 391 2.96 21.38 -25.20
CA SER A 391 2.85 20.28 -26.16
C SER A 391 4.21 19.95 -26.75
N ALA A 392 4.49 18.65 -26.86
CA ALA A 392 5.69 18.15 -27.52
C ALA A 392 5.70 18.46 -29.02
N THR A 393 4.50 18.65 -29.61
CA THR A 393 4.30 18.89 -31.04
C THR A 393 4.34 20.37 -31.43
N GLU A 394 4.20 21.29 -30.47
CA GLU A 394 4.21 22.73 -30.70
C GLU A 394 5.65 23.23 -30.90
N THR A 395 6.01 23.50 -32.15
CA THR A 395 7.36 23.96 -32.55
C THR A 395 7.46 25.49 -32.68
N HIS A 396 6.34 26.22 -32.55
CA HIS A 396 6.31 27.66 -32.78
C HIS A 396 6.79 28.46 -31.55
N PRO A 397 7.91 29.20 -31.60
CA PRO A 397 8.53 29.84 -30.43
C PRO A 397 7.63 30.85 -29.71
N ILE A 398 6.74 31.51 -30.45
CA ILE A 398 5.83 32.53 -29.92
C ILE A 398 4.63 31.88 -29.20
N LEU A 399 4.16 30.71 -29.64
CA LEU A 399 3.06 30.00 -28.99
C LEU A 399 3.49 29.31 -27.69
N ARG A 400 4.79 28.99 -27.55
CA ARG A 400 5.41 28.60 -26.27
C ARG A 400 5.56 29.77 -25.27
N SER A 401 5.44 31.02 -25.71
CA SER A 401 5.72 32.21 -24.90
C SER A 401 4.50 32.86 -24.24
N ALA A 402 3.28 32.42 -24.59
CA ALA A 402 2.07 32.81 -23.88
C ALA A 402 1.82 31.82 -22.72
N PRO A 403 1.50 32.27 -21.49
CA PRO A 403 1.26 31.36 -20.38
C PRO A 403 0.00 30.52 -20.67
N GLY A 404 0.22 29.24 -21.00
CA GLY A 404 -0.85 28.24 -21.12
C GLY A 404 -1.64 28.09 -19.82
N PRO A 405 -2.84 27.47 -19.85
CA PRO A 405 -3.63 27.27 -18.63
C PRO A 405 -2.83 26.47 -17.58
N PRO A 406 -3.10 26.67 -16.27
CA PRO A 406 -2.53 25.82 -15.25
C PRO A 406 -2.86 24.35 -15.51
N ALA A 407 -1.89 23.47 -15.30
CA ALA A 407 -2.03 22.04 -15.50
C ALA A 407 -1.80 21.29 -14.19
N PRO A 408 -2.69 20.37 -13.79
CA PRO A 408 -2.48 19.55 -12.61
C PRO A 408 -1.17 18.77 -12.65
N ALA A 409 -0.53 18.61 -11.50
CA ALA A 409 0.78 17.97 -11.40
C ALA A 409 1.01 17.37 -10.02
N ARG A 410 1.89 16.38 -9.95
CA ARG A 410 2.52 15.92 -8.72
C ARG A 410 3.76 16.77 -8.44
N LEU A 411 3.87 17.27 -7.22
CA LEU A 411 4.90 18.21 -6.79
C LEU A 411 5.69 17.66 -5.61
N SER A 412 6.94 18.08 -5.51
CA SER A 412 7.79 17.93 -4.32
C SER A 412 8.49 19.26 -4.08
N VAL A 413 8.47 19.74 -2.83
CA VAL A 413 9.08 21.01 -2.43
C VAL A 413 9.98 20.73 -1.25
N VAL A 414 11.25 21.14 -1.33
CA VAL A 414 12.22 20.98 -0.25
C VAL A 414 12.94 22.30 0.02
N ASP A 415 13.11 22.63 1.29
CA ASP A 415 13.88 23.81 1.70
C ASP A 415 15.40 23.59 1.60
N GLU A 416 16.17 24.61 1.97
CA GLU A 416 17.64 24.60 1.92
C GLU A 416 18.27 23.50 2.80
N SER A 417 17.59 23.08 3.87
CA SER A 417 18.05 21.97 4.72
C SER A 417 17.71 20.59 4.14
N GLY A 418 16.88 20.54 3.10
CA GLY A 418 16.29 19.34 2.54
C GLY A 418 14.99 18.91 3.25
N HIS A 419 14.43 19.74 4.13
CA HIS A 419 13.15 19.45 4.77
C HIS A 419 12.00 19.59 3.76
N PRO A 420 11.07 18.62 3.70
CA PRO A 420 9.93 18.68 2.79
C PRO A 420 8.89 19.73 3.24
N ALA A 421 8.46 20.58 2.32
CA ALA A 421 7.35 21.51 2.54
C ALA A 421 6.06 20.99 1.90
N VAL A 422 4.94 21.14 2.61
CA VAL A 422 3.62 20.62 2.21
C VAL A 422 2.61 21.76 2.06
N PRO A 423 1.60 21.62 1.19
CA PRO A 423 0.61 22.66 0.92
C PRO A 423 -0.34 22.88 2.11
N ASP A 424 -1.04 24.01 2.09
CA ASP A 424 -2.02 24.34 3.13
C ASP A 424 -3.29 23.46 3.11
N ARG A 425 -3.46 22.63 2.07
CA ARG A 425 -4.59 21.72 1.82
C ARG A 425 -4.15 20.54 0.98
N GLY A 426 -4.87 19.42 1.08
CA GLY A 426 -4.52 18.16 0.44
C GLY A 426 -3.49 17.40 1.27
N ALA A 427 -3.59 16.07 1.27
CA ALA A 427 -2.61 15.21 1.91
C ALA A 427 -1.27 15.27 1.16
N ALA A 428 -0.19 15.23 1.93
CA ALA A 428 1.12 14.87 1.42
C ALA A 428 1.29 13.35 1.49
N HIS A 429 2.20 12.83 0.67
CA HIS A 429 2.54 11.43 0.59
C HIS A 429 4.07 11.25 0.56
N PHE A 430 4.54 10.05 0.88
CA PHE A 430 5.94 9.67 0.92
C PHE A 430 6.17 8.45 0.02
N ASP A 431 7.05 8.62 -0.96
CA ASP A 431 7.50 7.56 -1.84
C ASP A 431 8.55 6.70 -1.13
N GLY A 432 8.16 5.50 -0.71
CA GLY A 432 9.02 4.53 -0.02
C GLY A 432 10.25 4.11 -0.83
N THR A 433 10.24 4.24 -2.16
CA THR A 433 11.39 3.90 -3.00
C THR A 433 12.44 5.01 -2.99
N SER A 434 12.03 6.27 -3.20
CA SER A 434 12.96 7.41 -3.32
C SER A 434 13.21 8.16 -2.01
N GLY A 435 12.35 8.01 -1.00
CA GLY A 435 12.37 8.81 0.23
C GLY A 435 11.75 10.20 0.05
N ARG A 436 11.12 10.46 -1.09
CA ARG A 436 10.63 11.80 -1.45
C ARG A 436 9.21 12.02 -0.94
N VAL A 437 8.99 13.18 -0.32
CA VAL A 437 7.64 13.69 -0.04
C VAL A 437 7.06 14.38 -1.28
N PHE A 438 5.80 14.09 -1.57
CA PHE A 438 5.06 14.69 -2.67
C PHE A 438 3.60 14.99 -2.33
N PHE A 439 2.96 15.82 -3.14
CA PHE A 439 1.55 16.15 -3.06
C PHE A 439 1.02 16.55 -4.44
N TYR A 440 -0.30 16.71 -4.56
CA TYR A 440 -0.94 17.06 -5.82
C TYR A 440 -1.33 18.54 -5.87
N SER A 441 -1.10 19.16 -7.02
CA SER A 441 -1.57 20.50 -7.35
C SER A 441 -2.63 20.41 -8.44
N PRO A 442 -3.75 21.17 -8.34
CA PRO A 442 -4.70 21.33 -9.45
C PRO A 442 -4.17 22.27 -10.56
N GLY A 443 -2.89 22.65 -10.50
CA GLY A 443 -2.18 23.51 -11.44
C GLY A 443 -1.70 24.81 -10.84
N VAL A 444 -2.30 25.26 -9.73
CA VAL A 444 -1.78 26.33 -8.87
C VAL A 444 -1.96 25.93 -7.41
N VAL A 445 -0.89 26.02 -6.63
CA VAL A 445 -0.89 25.72 -5.19
C VAL A 445 -0.04 26.75 -4.44
N GLU A 446 -0.38 26.97 -3.17
CA GLU A 446 0.43 27.79 -2.27
C GLU A 446 1.05 26.91 -1.19
N VAL A 447 2.32 27.17 -0.89
CA VAL A 447 3.12 26.42 0.11
C VAL A 447 3.85 27.43 0.98
N THR A 448 3.75 27.27 2.30
CA THR A 448 4.54 28.07 3.26
C THR A 448 5.86 27.37 3.54
N VAL A 449 6.96 28.13 3.48
CA VAL A 449 8.33 27.62 3.61
C VAL A 449 9.16 28.53 4.52
N PRO A 450 10.21 28.03 5.19
CA PRO A 450 11.25 28.88 5.75
C PRO A 450 11.86 29.78 4.65
N ALA A 451 12.26 30.99 5.03
CA ALA A 451 12.99 31.87 4.12
C ALA A 451 14.39 31.30 3.85
N GLY A 452 14.78 31.24 2.58
CA GLY A 452 16.01 30.58 2.16
C GLY A 452 15.93 30.08 0.72
N GLU A 453 16.85 29.22 0.31
CA GLU A 453 16.73 28.51 -0.96
C GLU A 453 15.65 27.42 -0.86
N VAL A 454 14.83 27.29 -1.90
CA VAL A 454 13.78 26.26 -1.99
C VAL A 454 13.82 25.63 -3.37
N THR A 455 13.81 24.30 -3.42
CA THR A 455 13.77 23.53 -4.66
C THR A 455 12.37 22.98 -4.87
N VAL A 456 11.78 23.27 -6.03
CA VAL A 456 10.47 22.79 -6.46
C VAL A 456 10.66 21.84 -7.64
N SER A 457 10.17 20.60 -7.49
CA SER A 457 10.13 19.58 -8.54
C SER A 457 8.68 19.27 -8.94
N ALA A 458 8.46 18.99 -10.22
CA ALA A 458 7.13 18.71 -10.77
C ALA A 458 7.16 17.64 -11.87
N VAL A 459 6.13 16.80 -11.90
CA VAL A 459 5.78 15.89 -13.01
C VAL A 459 4.25 15.86 -13.19
N GLN A 460 3.79 15.53 -14.39
CA GLN A 460 2.42 15.09 -14.65
C GLN A 460 2.43 13.68 -15.23
N GLY A 461 2.01 12.70 -14.43
CA GLY A 461 1.99 11.30 -14.81
C GLY A 461 3.34 10.74 -15.25
N LEU A 462 3.30 9.60 -15.94
CA LEU A 462 4.49 8.88 -16.40
C LEU A 462 5.16 9.53 -17.64
N ALA A 463 4.49 10.45 -18.32
CA ALA A 463 4.92 10.96 -19.62
C ALA A 463 5.85 12.17 -19.54
N THR A 464 5.89 12.89 -18.41
CA THR A 464 6.72 14.08 -18.29
C THR A 464 8.01 13.77 -17.53
N PRO A 465 9.19 14.11 -18.07
CA PRO A 465 10.42 14.14 -17.29
C PRO A 465 10.29 15.13 -16.12
N GLU A 466 11.01 14.89 -15.02
CA GLU A 466 11.03 15.81 -13.87
C GLU A 466 11.50 17.21 -14.30
N ALA A 467 10.67 18.21 -14.02
CA ALA A 467 11.06 19.62 -14.08
C ALA A 467 11.41 20.10 -12.68
N THR A 468 12.54 20.80 -12.53
CA THR A 468 13.02 21.30 -11.24
C THR A 468 13.45 22.76 -11.35
N LEU A 469 13.11 23.55 -10.34
CA LEU A 469 13.52 24.95 -10.21
C LEU A 469 13.89 25.26 -8.76
N THR A 470 15.05 25.87 -8.54
CA THR A 470 15.45 26.42 -7.24
C THR A 470 15.21 27.93 -7.23
N VAL A 471 14.56 28.43 -6.19
CA VAL A 471 14.24 29.86 -6.00
C VAL A 471 14.66 30.31 -4.61
N THR A 472 14.90 31.62 -4.45
CA THR A 472 15.11 32.22 -3.13
C THR A 472 13.80 32.76 -2.58
N ALA A 473 13.32 32.16 -1.49
CA ALA A 473 12.15 32.59 -0.73
C ALA A 473 12.53 33.68 0.28
N ALA A 474 12.16 34.94 0.00
CA ALA A 474 12.41 36.04 0.92
C ALA A 474 11.36 36.10 2.05
N ALA A 475 11.79 36.32 3.28
CA ALA A 475 10.91 36.40 4.45
C ALA A 475 9.80 37.46 4.26
N GLY A 476 8.56 37.07 4.56
CA GLY A 476 7.35 37.89 4.40
C GLY A 476 6.88 38.09 2.95
N ALA A 477 7.59 37.55 1.95
CA ALA A 477 7.25 37.71 0.55
C ALA A 477 6.39 36.55 0.02
N VAL A 478 5.72 36.81 -1.11
CA VAL A 478 5.15 35.77 -1.98
C VAL A 478 6.08 35.63 -3.19
N THR A 479 6.61 34.44 -3.43
CA THR A 479 7.47 34.13 -4.57
C THR A 479 6.67 33.32 -5.59
N GLU A 480 6.58 33.84 -6.82
CA GLU A 480 5.94 33.14 -7.93
C GLU A 480 6.92 32.13 -8.53
N VAL A 481 6.46 30.89 -8.71
CA VAL A 481 7.24 29.78 -9.27
C VAL A 481 6.43 29.22 -10.43
N GLU A 482 7.01 29.12 -11.62
CA GLU A 482 6.36 28.48 -12.77
C GLU A 482 7.23 27.34 -13.32
N LEU A 483 6.67 26.14 -13.42
CA LEU A 483 7.30 24.99 -14.08
C LEU A 483 6.53 24.59 -15.34
N ALA A 484 7.27 24.46 -16.45
CA ALA A 484 6.74 23.92 -17.70
C ALA A 484 7.04 22.41 -17.78
N LEU A 485 5.99 21.63 -18.06
CA LEU A 485 6.05 20.18 -18.19
C LEU A 485 5.88 19.82 -19.67
N THR A 486 6.88 19.18 -20.26
CA THR A 486 6.81 18.72 -21.66
C THR A 486 6.74 17.20 -21.68
N PRO A 487 5.61 16.59 -22.06
CA PRO A 487 5.50 15.15 -22.13
C PRO A 487 6.36 14.59 -23.28
N VAL A 488 6.95 13.41 -23.09
CA VAL A 488 7.61 12.68 -24.18
C VAL A 488 6.60 12.02 -25.11
N TRP A 489 5.35 11.89 -24.67
CA TRP A 489 4.27 11.22 -25.39
C TRP A 489 2.90 11.74 -24.95
N GLU A 490 1.99 11.98 -25.90
CA GLU A 490 0.65 12.52 -25.65
C GLU A 490 -0.40 11.44 -25.99
N ALA A 491 -0.60 10.49 -25.08
CA ALA A 491 -1.41 9.28 -25.27
C ALA A 491 -2.79 9.55 -25.88
N ARG A 492 -3.51 10.55 -25.36
CA ARG A 492 -4.85 10.93 -25.81
C ARG A 492 -4.89 11.40 -27.27
N ILE A 493 -3.88 12.13 -27.73
CA ILE A 493 -3.76 12.58 -29.12
C ILE A 493 -3.56 11.37 -30.04
N GLU A 494 -2.84 10.36 -29.56
CA GLU A 494 -2.54 9.14 -30.30
C GLU A 494 -3.61 8.04 -30.13
N GLY A 495 -4.72 8.35 -29.46
CA GLY A 495 -5.91 7.49 -29.33
C GLY A 495 -5.85 6.47 -28.19
N TRP A 496 -4.92 6.63 -27.25
CA TRP A 496 -4.77 5.78 -26.08
C TRP A 496 -5.42 6.40 -24.84
N ALA A 497 -6.08 5.57 -24.05
CA ALA A 497 -6.67 5.93 -22.76
C ALA A 497 -5.94 5.18 -21.64
N SER A 498 -5.52 5.88 -20.59
CA SER A 498 -4.87 5.25 -19.43
C SER A 498 -5.88 4.71 -18.42
N GLY A 499 -5.57 3.60 -17.74
CA GLY A 499 -6.41 3.05 -16.69
C GLY A 499 -5.63 2.36 -15.58
N ASP A 500 -6.10 2.57 -14.35
CA ASP A 500 -5.67 1.84 -13.15
C ASP A 500 -6.87 1.10 -12.57
N HIS A 501 -6.82 -0.23 -12.57
CA HIS A 501 -7.93 -1.08 -12.17
C HIS A 501 -7.74 -1.69 -10.79
N HIS A 502 -6.77 -1.24 -10.01
CA HIS A 502 -6.56 -1.78 -8.68
C HIS A 502 -5.88 -0.76 -7.79
N PHE A 503 -6.65 -0.15 -6.92
CA PHE A 503 -6.17 0.65 -5.79
C PHE A 503 -7.34 0.81 -4.82
N HIS A 504 -7.06 1.29 -3.61
CA HIS A 504 -8.06 1.49 -2.57
C HIS A 504 -8.15 2.97 -2.20
N LEU A 505 -9.38 3.49 -2.06
CA LEU A 505 -9.60 4.85 -1.59
C LEU A 505 -9.24 4.95 -0.11
N ASN A 506 -9.94 4.20 0.74
CA ASN A 506 -9.65 4.09 2.16
C ASN A 506 -9.30 2.65 2.56
N TYR A 507 -8.14 2.45 3.18
CA TYR A 507 -7.75 1.14 3.69
C TYR A 507 -6.73 1.26 4.83
N GLY A 508 -7.24 1.60 6.02
CA GLY A 508 -6.43 1.65 7.26
C GLY A 508 -5.51 2.87 7.41
N GLY A 509 -5.54 3.84 6.50
CA GLY A 509 -4.70 5.04 6.55
C GLY A 509 -5.13 6.14 7.51
N GLN A 510 -4.44 7.29 7.44
CA GLN A 510 -4.61 8.45 8.35
C GLN A 510 -5.67 9.45 7.90
N TYR A 511 -6.20 9.29 6.68
CA TYR A 511 -7.22 10.16 6.12
C TYR A 511 -8.52 9.38 5.90
N ASP A 512 -9.64 10.08 5.94
CA ASP A 512 -10.97 9.57 5.60
C ASP A 512 -11.41 10.27 4.31
N LEU A 513 -11.07 9.68 3.16
CA LEU A 513 -11.21 10.31 1.84
C LEU A 513 -12.60 10.09 1.27
N ASP A 514 -13.14 11.12 0.61
CA ASP A 514 -14.32 11.02 -0.25
C ASP A 514 -13.89 10.68 -1.68
N PRO A 515 -14.74 10.02 -2.50
CA PRO A 515 -14.39 9.73 -3.89
C PRO A 515 -13.99 10.94 -4.73
N MET A 516 -14.46 12.15 -4.39
CA MET A 516 -14.06 13.39 -5.06
C MET A 516 -12.57 13.73 -4.86
N ASP A 517 -11.94 13.26 -3.78
CA ASP A 517 -10.53 13.50 -3.47
C ASP A 517 -9.58 12.77 -4.42
N MET A 518 -10.07 11.76 -5.15
CA MET A 518 -9.30 11.09 -6.21
C MET A 518 -9.04 11.99 -7.42
N ILE A 519 -9.95 12.93 -7.72
CA ILE A 519 -9.91 13.73 -8.96
C ILE A 519 -8.59 14.52 -9.11
N PRO A 520 -8.14 15.31 -8.12
CA PRO A 520 -6.87 16.03 -8.26
C PRO A 520 -5.67 15.08 -8.35
N LYS A 521 -5.72 13.92 -7.68
CA LYS A 521 -4.65 12.91 -7.72
C LYS A 521 -4.55 12.30 -9.12
N MET A 522 -5.67 11.84 -9.68
CA MET A 522 -5.75 11.31 -11.05
C MET A 522 -5.36 12.35 -12.11
N ALA A 523 -5.81 13.59 -11.96
CA ALA A 523 -5.47 14.66 -12.90
C ALA A 523 -3.97 14.99 -12.89
N GLY A 524 -3.34 15.00 -11.71
CA GLY A 524 -1.88 15.15 -11.58
C GLY A 524 -1.10 13.98 -12.16
N GLU A 525 -1.72 12.80 -12.26
CA GLU A 525 -1.13 11.61 -12.87
C GLU A 525 -1.49 11.40 -14.34
N ALA A 526 -2.27 12.29 -14.96
CA ALA A 526 -2.83 12.11 -16.30
C ALA A 526 -3.50 10.73 -16.47
N LEU A 527 -4.29 10.33 -15.48
CA LEU A 527 -5.02 9.06 -15.46
C LEU A 527 -6.46 9.26 -15.95
N ASP A 528 -6.87 8.56 -17.01
CA ASP A 528 -8.18 8.73 -17.64
C ASP A 528 -9.27 7.89 -16.97
N MET A 529 -8.98 6.63 -16.67
CA MET A 529 -9.94 5.64 -16.15
C MET A 529 -9.44 5.10 -14.81
N ALA A 530 -10.34 4.92 -13.86
CA ALA A 530 -10.02 4.30 -12.58
C ALA A 530 -11.11 3.34 -12.10
N THR A 531 -10.66 2.23 -11.54
CA THR A 531 -11.51 1.28 -10.84
C THR A 531 -11.00 1.04 -9.42
N PRO A 532 -11.26 1.97 -8.46
CA PRO A 532 -10.96 1.72 -7.06
C PRO A 532 -11.72 0.46 -6.61
N LEU A 533 -11.02 -0.46 -5.97
CA LEU A 533 -11.60 -1.72 -5.52
C LEU A 533 -12.04 -1.61 -4.07
N LEU A 534 -13.31 -1.90 -3.83
CA LEU A 534 -13.81 -2.12 -2.48
C LEU A 534 -13.29 -3.48 -2.00
N ALA A 535 -12.67 -3.50 -0.82
CA ALA A 535 -12.04 -4.70 -0.26
C ALA A 535 -12.37 -4.86 1.23
N ASN A 536 -12.30 -6.10 1.70
CA ASN A 536 -12.39 -6.37 3.12
C ASN A 536 -11.01 -6.23 3.78
N LEU A 537 -10.93 -5.44 4.84
CA LEU A 537 -9.79 -5.42 5.76
C LEU A 537 -10.12 -6.37 6.91
N HIS A 538 -9.73 -7.65 6.73
CA HIS A 538 -10.24 -8.79 7.50
C HIS A 538 -11.77 -8.91 7.44
N ASN A 539 -12.48 -8.67 8.53
CA ASN A 539 -13.94 -8.76 8.61
C ASN A 539 -14.64 -7.39 8.48
N ARG A 540 -13.90 -6.32 8.14
CA ARG A 540 -14.46 -4.99 7.89
C ARG A 540 -14.55 -4.73 6.39
N TYR A 541 -15.69 -4.22 5.92
CA TYR A 541 -15.95 -3.93 4.51
C TYR A 541 -15.78 -2.43 4.28
N GLU A 542 -14.52 -2.01 4.10
CA GLU A 542 -14.17 -0.60 3.92
C GLU A 542 -14.82 -0.06 2.65
N ASP A 543 -15.24 1.22 2.69
CA ASP A 543 -15.84 1.94 1.56
C ASP A 543 -17.12 1.33 0.95
N GLN A 544 -17.73 0.32 1.58
CA GLN A 544 -18.90 -0.38 1.05
C GLN A 544 -20.04 0.60 0.69
N HIS A 545 -20.21 1.67 1.46
CA HIS A 545 -21.25 2.66 1.26
C HIS A 545 -21.05 3.52 -0.01
N PHE A 546 -19.87 3.51 -0.63
CA PHE A 546 -19.60 4.15 -1.92
C PHE A 546 -19.99 3.29 -3.13
N TRP A 547 -20.46 2.05 -2.92
CA TRP A 547 -20.97 1.24 -4.03
C TRP A 547 -22.08 1.98 -4.79
N GLY A 548 -21.93 2.11 -6.11
CA GLY A 548 -22.83 2.86 -6.98
C GLY A 548 -22.49 4.34 -7.15
N TRP A 549 -21.49 4.86 -6.44
CA TRP A 549 -20.88 6.15 -6.79
C TRP A 549 -20.09 6.00 -8.09
N GLU A 550 -20.24 6.96 -9.00
CA GLU A 550 -19.44 7.05 -10.22
C GLU A 550 -19.18 8.50 -10.63
N LYS A 551 -18.07 8.69 -11.35
CA LYS A 551 -17.81 9.88 -12.13
C LYS A 551 -17.76 9.50 -13.61
N SER A 552 -18.76 9.96 -14.37
CA SER A 552 -18.94 9.62 -15.79
C SER A 552 -19.08 10.84 -16.71
N ASP A 553 -19.01 12.06 -16.17
CA ASP A 553 -19.25 13.33 -16.86
C ASP A 553 -18.00 13.94 -17.55
N GLY A 554 -16.97 13.12 -17.77
CA GLY A 554 -15.71 13.51 -18.42
C GLY A 554 -14.49 13.03 -17.62
N SER A 555 -13.32 12.97 -18.27
CA SER A 555 -12.08 12.49 -17.65
C SER A 555 -11.70 13.32 -16.41
N PRO A 556 -11.27 12.69 -15.30
CA PRO A 556 -11.17 11.25 -15.10
C PRO A 556 -12.54 10.55 -14.96
N PHE A 557 -12.65 9.34 -15.49
CA PHE A 557 -13.79 8.45 -15.34
C PHE A 557 -13.51 7.47 -14.19
N ILE A 558 -14.44 7.36 -13.25
CA ILE A 558 -14.25 6.56 -12.03
C ILE A 558 -15.49 5.72 -11.78
N ARG A 559 -15.30 4.41 -11.55
CA ARG A 559 -16.34 3.48 -11.12
C ARG A 559 -15.76 2.49 -10.14
N PHE A 560 -16.41 2.27 -9.01
CA PHE A 560 -15.95 1.30 -8.03
C PHE A 560 -16.09 -0.14 -8.56
N GLY A 561 -15.06 -0.94 -8.30
CA GLY A 561 -15.06 -2.39 -8.45
C GLY A 561 -14.99 -3.08 -7.10
N GLN A 562 -14.74 -4.38 -7.10
CA GLN A 562 -14.60 -5.17 -5.88
C GLN A 562 -13.34 -6.03 -5.96
N GLU A 563 -12.53 -6.03 -4.90
CA GLU A 563 -11.50 -7.05 -4.68
C GLU A 563 -12.07 -8.10 -3.72
N ILE A 564 -12.16 -9.32 -4.21
CA ILE A 564 -12.55 -10.48 -3.43
C ILE A 564 -11.29 -11.18 -2.93
N ARG A 565 -11.12 -11.19 -1.60
CA ARG A 565 -9.90 -11.66 -0.94
C ARG A 565 -10.11 -13.04 -0.33
N SER A 566 -10.11 -14.08 -1.15
CA SER A 566 -9.81 -15.42 -0.60
C SER A 566 -8.30 -15.52 -0.41
N HIS A 567 -7.80 -15.10 0.75
CA HIS A 567 -6.35 -15.04 1.04
C HIS A 567 -5.60 -16.32 0.68
N PHE A 568 -6.25 -17.48 0.78
CA PHE A 568 -5.66 -18.77 0.43
C PHE A 568 -5.77 -19.13 -1.06
N LEU A 569 -6.92 -18.87 -1.70
CA LEU A 569 -7.17 -19.30 -3.09
C LEU A 569 -6.57 -18.32 -4.13
N GLY A 570 -6.42 -17.06 -3.73
CA GLY A 570 -5.97 -15.94 -4.56
C GLY A 570 -7.01 -14.83 -4.60
N HIS A 571 -6.58 -13.61 -4.85
CA HIS A 571 -7.46 -12.45 -4.88
C HIS A 571 -7.99 -12.19 -6.29
N ILE A 572 -9.26 -11.82 -6.38
CA ILE A 572 -9.98 -11.57 -7.63
C ILE A 572 -10.47 -10.13 -7.67
N GLY A 573 -10.13 -9.40 -8.73
CA GLY A 573 -10.77 -8.13 -9.06
C GLY A 573 -12.02 -8.35 -9.90
N LEU A 574 -13.07 -7.57 -9.64
CA LEU A 574 -14.32 -7.54 -10.40
C LEU A 574 -14.61 -6.11 -10.86
N ILE A 575 -14.86 -5.96 -12.16
CA ILE A 575 -15.25 -4.69 -12.76
C ILE A 575 -16.56 -4.83 -13.54
N GLU A 576 -17.38 -3.76 -13.53
CA GLU A 576 -18.68 -3.69 -14.21
C GLU A 576 -19.66 -4.80 -13.78
N ILE A 577 -19.74 -5.04 -12.47
CA ILE A 577 -20.76 -5.92 -11.86
C ILE A 577 -21.94 -5.08 -11.34
N PRO A 578 -23.17 -5.61 -11.35
CA PRO A 578 -24.37 -4.84 -10.97
C PRO A 578 -24.56 -4.73 -9.45
N GLU A 579 -24.08 -5.73 -8.70
CA GLU A 579 -24.12 -5.79 -7.25
C GLU A 579 -22.84 -6.44 -6.71
N LEU A 580 -22.51 -6.14 -5.46
CA LEU A 580 -21.37 -6.73 -4.75
C LEU A 580 -21.56 -8.24 -4.60
N TYR A 581 -20.51 -9.02 -4.87
CA TYR A 581 -20.50 -10.46 -4.64
C TYR A 581 -20.37 -10.77 -3.14
N TRP A 582 -21.09 -11.80 -2.67
CA TRP A 582 -21.09 -12.25 -1.27
C TRP A 582 -20.92 -13.77 -1.16
N PRO A 583 -20.23 -14.27 -0.10
CA PRO A 583 -19.50 -13.53 0.93
C PRO A 583 -18.14 -13.00 0.42
N TRP A 584 -17.52 -12.09 1.18
CA TRP A 584 -16.21 -11.51 0.84
C TRP A 584 -15.01 -12.30 1.39
N VAL A 585 -15.24 -13.16 2.39
CA VAL A 585 -14.20 -13.93 3.09
C VAL A 585 -14.57 -15.40 3.12
N TRP A 586 -13.64 -16.26 2.72
CA TRP A 586 -13.75 -17.71 2.84
C TRP A 586 -12.41 -18.42 2.58
N GLY A 587 -12.35 -19.68 2.99
CA GLY A 587 -11.19 -20.55 2.81
C GLY A 587 -10.18 -20.47 3.97
N PRO A 588 -9.14 -21.32 3.95
CA PRO A 588 -8.19 -21.44 5.04
C PRO A 588 -7.58 -20.10 5.47
N GLY A 589 -7.44 -19.91 6.78
CA GLY A 589 -6.92 -18.68 7.38
C GLY A 589 -8.00 -17.75 7.95
N TYR A 590 -9.26 -17.94 7.58
CA TYR A 590 -10.39 -17.23 8.21
C TYR A 590 -11.01 -18.02 9.35
N GLU A 591 -11.41 -17.32 10.42
CA GLU A 591 -12.10 -17.90 11.58
C GLU A 591 -13.53 -18.32 11.24
N VAL A 592 -14.19 -17.54 10.39
CA VAL A 592 -15.53 -17.80 9.84
C VAL A 592 -15.41 -18.16 8.37
N TYR A 593 -16.13 -19.20 7.92
CA TYR A 593 -16.02 -19.76 6.57
C TYR A 593 -14.63 -20.31 6.19
N GLY A 594 -13.77 -20.55 7.19
CA GLY A 594 -12.42 -21.10 7.00
C GLY A 594 -12.33 -22.48 6.32
N ARG A 595 -13.48 -23.17 6.22
CA ARG A 595 -13.63 -24.50 5.59
C ARG A 595 -14.58 -24.51 4.41
N ASP A 596 -15.07 -23.35 3.99
CA ASP A 596 -15.95 -23.22 2.84
C ASP A 596 -15.16 -23.52 1.55
N ASP A 597 -15.71 -24.38 0.69
CA ASP A 597 -15.08 -24.89 -0.52
C ASP A 597 -15.55 -24.17 -1.81
N ARG A 598 -16.15 -22.98 -1.68
CA ARG A 598 -16.41 -22.07 -2.80
C ARG A 598 -15.14 -21.80 -3.60
N THR A 599 -15.30 -21.76 -4.92
CA THR A 599 -14.21 -21.52 -5.87
C THR A 599 -14.14 -20.05 -6.29
N ASN A 600 -12.95 -19.56 -6.62
CA ASN A 600 -12.77 -18.28 -7.31
C ASN A 600 -13.47 -18.28 -8.68
N GLY A 601 -13.59 -19.44 -9.33
CA GLY A 601 -14.34 -19.62 -10.56
C GLY A 601 -15.78 -19.13 -10.52
N GLU A 602 -16.49 -19.35 -9.41
CA GLU A 602 -17.87 -18.87 -9.25
C GLU A 602 -17.98 -17.35 -9.18
N VAL A 603 -16.91 -16.70 -8.71
CA VAL A 603 -16.78 -15.25 -8.66
C VAL A 603 -16.56 -14.70 -10.07
N LEU A 604 -15.68 -15.34 -10.84
CA LEU A 604 -15.42 -15.00 -12.24
C LEU A 604 -16.68 -15.21 -13.10
N GLU A 605 -17.36 -16.35 -12.95
CA GLU A 605 -18.62 -16.65 -13.64
C GLU A 605 -19.71 -15.62 -13.30
N TYR A 606 -19.74 -15.14 -12.04
CA TYR A 606 -20.65 -14.07 -11.64
C TYR A 606 -20.41 -12.77 -12.43
N ALA A 607 -19.14 -12.37 -12.65
CA ALA A 607 -18.85 -11.22 -13.50
C ALA A 607 -19.33 -11.45 -14.95
N HIS A 608 -19.04 -12.62 -15.52
CA HIS A 608 -19.43 -12.97 -16.89
C HIS A 608 -20.94 -12.95 -17.12
N ARG A 609 -21.72 -13.53 -16.19
CA ARG A 609 -23.19 -13.55 -16.29
C ARG A 609 -23.81 -12.15 -16.34
N HIS A 610 -23.09 -11.14 -15.86
CA HIS A 610 -23.54 -9.75 -15.86
C HIS A 610 -22.81 -8.86 -16.87
N GLY A 611 -22.00 -9.45 -17.77
CA GLY A 611 -21.25 -8.69 -18.76
C GLY A 611 -20.14 -7.83 -18.17
N GLY A 612 -19.66 -8.16 -16.96
CA GLY A 612 -18.49 -7.57 -16.32
C GLY A 612 -17.19 -8.23 -16.75
N MET A 613 -16.12 -8.05 -15.97
CA MET A 613 -14.88 -8.82 -16.11
C MET A 613 -14.36 -9.26 -14.74
N GLY A 614 -13.79 -10.46 -14.68
CA GLY A 614 -13.11 -11.01 -13.52
C GLY A 614 -11.63 -11.29 -13.82
N TYR A 615 -10.75 -11.00 -12.86
CA TYR A 615 -9.30 -11.14 -13.06
C TYR A 615 -8.56 -11.39 -11.77
N TYR A 616 -7.35 -11.94 -11.88
CA TYR A 616 -6.44 -12.08 -10.75
C TYR A 616 -5.58 -10.81 -10.59
N VAL A 617 -5.55 -10.31 -9.36
CA VAL A 617 -4.72 -9.17 -8.94
C VAL A 617 -3.47 -9.64 -8.20
N HIS A 618 -2.39 -8.84 -8.25
CA HIS A 618 -1.04 -9.13 -7.71
C HIS A 618 -0.64 -10.62 -7.66
N PRO A 619 -0.73 -11.36 -8.79
CA PRO A 619 -0.79 -12.81 -8.77
C PRO A 619 0.53 -13.51 -8.44
N VAL A 620 1.67 -13.03 -8.94
CA VAL A 620 2.95 -13.78 -8.87
C VAL A 620 4.04 -12.93 -8.26
N SER A 621 4.50 -13.31 -7.07
CA SER A 621 5.56 -12.57 -6.34
C SER A 621 7.00 -12.99 -6.72
N GLN A 622 7.16 -14.08 -7.48
CA GLN A 622 8.45 -14.69 -7.82
C GLN A 622 8.83 -14.44 -9.28
N THR A 623 10.09 -14.09 -9.54
CA THR A 623 10.59 -13.82 -10.91
C THR A 623 10.47 -14.99 -11.88
N TYR A 624 10.48 -16.23 -11.38
CA TYR A 624 10.28 -17.41 -12.22
C TYR A 624 9.27 -18.41 -11.62
N PRO A 625 8.00 -18.40 -12.08
CA PRO A 625 6.91 -19.16 -11.47
C PRO A 625 6.98 -20.67 -11.71
N PHE A 626 7.85 -21.15 -12.61
CA PHE A 626 7.96 -22.59 -12.94
C PHE A 626 9.07 -23.32 -12.18
N SER A 627 9.83 -22.60 -11.34
CA SER A 627 10.77 -23.23 -10.40
C SER A 627 10.04 -24.02 -9.30
N VAL A 628 10.76 -24.83 -8.52
CA VAL A 628 10.17 -25.54 -7.37
C VAL A 628 9.51 -24.57 -6.38
N LEU A 629 10.19 -23.46 -6.05
CA LEU A 629 9.65 -22.44 -5.16
C LEU A 629 8.60 -21.57 -5.86
N GLY A 630 8.83 -21.20 -7.12
CA GLY A 630 7.91 -20.38 -7.91
C GLY A 630 6.51 -21.00 -8.03
N ARG A 631 6.43 -22.32 -8.25
CA ARG A 631 5.15 -23.03 -8.35
C ARG A 631 4.32 -22.98 -7.06
N GLN A 632 4.98 -22.80 -5.92
CA GLN A 632 4.32 -22.65 -4.62
C GLN A 632 3.80 -21.23 -4.39
N ALA A 633 4.31 -20.25 -5.13
CA ALA A 633 3.97 -18.84 -5.00
C ALA A 633 2.86 -18.37 -5.97
N VAL A 634 2.44 -19.20 -6.93
CA VAL A 634 1.29 -18.91 -7.79
C VAL A 634 -0.01 -19.07 -6.97
N PRO A 635 -1.06 -18.23 -7.14
CA PRO A 635 -2.30 -18.38 -6.41
C PRO A 635 -2.94 -19.73 -6.72
N VAL A 636 -3.59 -20.33 -5.72
CA VAL A 636 -3.97 -21.75 -5.77
C VAL A 636 -4.89 -22.04 -6.94
N GLU A 637 -5.92 -21.23 -7.19
CA GLU A 637 -6.88 -21.50 -8.27
C GLU A 637 -6.52 -20.86 -9.62
N LEU A 638 -5.56 -19.93 -9.68
CA LEU A 638 -5.30 -19.11 -10.88
C LEU A 638 -5.11 -19.95 -12.14
N VAL A 639 -4.25 -20.97 -12.09
CA VAL A 639 -3.99 -21.80 -13.27
C VAL A 639 -5.20 -22.65 -13.65
N ALA A 640 -5.99 -23.12 -12.68
CA ALA A 640 -7.21 -23.86 -12.98
C ALA A 640 -8.20 -22.95 -13.71
N ASP A 641 -8.47 -21.77 -13.15
CA ASP A 641 -9.42 -20.79 -13.68
C ASP A 641 -9.01 -20.30 -15.07
N ALA A 642 -7.73 -19.99 -15.26
CA ALA A 642 -7.21 -19.53 -16.54
C ALA A 642 -7.27 -20.62 -17.62
N VAL A 643 -6.95 -21.88 -17.29
CA VAL A 643 -7.02 -22.99 -18.25
C VAL A 643 -8.46 -23.30 -18.70
N LEU A 644 -9.43 -23.09 -17.80
CA LEU A 644 -10.85 -23.25 -18.09
C LEU A 644 -11.43 -22.09 -18.91
N GLY A 645 -10.70 -20.97 -19.03
CA GLY A 645 -11.10 -19.81 -19.81
C GLY A 645 -11.94 -18.81 -19.04
N ASP A 646 -11.92 -18.87 -17.70
CA ASP A 646 -12.78 -18.05 -16.84
C ASP A 646 -12.16 -16.67 -16.53
N VAL A 647 -10.88 -16.46 -16.82
CA VAL A 647 -10.13 -15.24 -16.50
C VAL A 647 -10.13 -14.28 -17.68
N ASP A 648 -10.63 -13.06 -17.51
CA ASP A 648 -10.63 -12.04 -18.58
C ASP A 648 -9.32 -11.29 -18.66
N LEU A 649 -8.81 -10.85 -17.51
CA LEU A 649 -7.60 -10.04 -17.39
C LEU A 649 -6.60 -10.70 -16.44
N LEU A 650 -5.34 -10.31 -16.55
CA LEU A 650 -4.32 -10.65 -15.57
C LEU A 650 -3.47 -9.43 -15.28
N GLU A 651 -3.31 -9.10 -14.00
CA GLU A 651 -2.52 -7.95 -13.57
C GLU A 651 -1.02 -8.23 -13.72
N ILE A 652 -0.47 -7.90 -14.90
CA ILE A 652 0.93 -8.14 -15.25
C ILE A 652 1.86 -7.15 -14.56
N VAL A 653 1.42 -5.89 -14.42
CA VAL A 653 2.21 -4.81 -13.82
C VAL A 653 1.49 -4.31 -12.58
N CYS A 654 2.05 -4.63 -11.41
CA CYS A 654 1.56 -4.24 -10.10
C CYS A 654 2.71 -4.18 -9.11
N LEU A 655 2.71 -3.17 -8.23
CA LEU A 655 3.79 -2.91 -7.26
C LEU A 655 4.06 -4.11 -6.32
N TRP A 656 3.13 -5.05 -6.22
CA TRP A 656 3.16 -6.23 -5.35
C TRP A 656 3.44 -7.54 -6.08
N SER A 657 3.76 -7.47 -7.38
CA SER A 657 4.06 -8.64 -8.20
C SER A 657 5.38 -8.50 -8.96
N SER A 658 5.96 -9.65 -9.30
CA SER A 658 7.06 -9.69 -10.25
C SER A 658 6.51 -9.58 -11.67
N PHE A 659 6.82 -8.49 -12.37
CA PHE A 659 6.39 -8.30 -13.76
C PHE A 659 6.88 -9.42 -14.68
N GLU A 660 8.14 -9.80 -14.53
CA GLU A 660 8.75 -10.92 -15.25
C GLU A 660 8.09 -12.25 -14.92
N GLY A 661 7.82 -12.49 -13.64
CA GLY A 661 7.17 -13.70 -13.17
C GLY A 661 5.74 -13.84 -13.69
N THR A 662 4.93 -12.80 -13.53
CA THR A 662 3.55 -12.78 -14.02
C THR A 662 3.51 -12.85 -15.55
N ALA A 663 4.37 -12.11 -16.25
CA ALA A 663 4.45 -12.18 -17.72
C ALA A 663 4.84 -13.59 -18.20
N ALA A 664 5.79 -14.27 -17.55
CA ALA A 664 6.17 -15.63 -17.91
C ALA A 664 5.01 -16.62 -17.74
N LEU A 665 4.23 -16.50 -16.65
CA LEU A 665 3.02 -17.30 -16.46
C LEU A 665 1.98 -17.01 -17.55
N TRP A 666 1.73 -15.72 -17.80
CA TRP A 666 0.80 -15.26 -18.82
C TRP A 666 1.17 -15.77 -20.22
N HIS A 667 2.45 -15.75 -20.59
CA HIS A 667 2.93 -16.29 -21.87
C HIS A 667 2.57 -17.77 -22.06
N ARG A 668 2.57 -18.57 -20.98
CA ARG A 668 2.13 -19.98 -21.06
C ARG A 668 0.63 -20.11 -21.26
N LEU A 669 -0.15 -19.26 -20.61
CA LEU A 669 -1.60 -19.20 -20.81
C LEU A 669 -1.94 -18.79 -22.26
N LEU A 670 -1.25 -17.77 -22.80
CA LEU A 670 -1.39 -17.39 -24.20
C LEU A 670 -1.00 -18.52 -25.16
N ASN A 671 0.12 -19.21 -24.88
CA ASN A 671 0.59 -20.35 -25.68
C ASN A 671 -0.41 -21.52 -25.71
N LEU A 672 -1.19 -21.70 -24.63
CA LEU A 672 -2.27 -22.70 -24.55
C LEU A 672 -3.50 -22.31 -25.40
N GLY A 673 -3.56 -21.07 -25.89
CA GLY A 673 -4.69 -20.54 -26.65
C GLY A 673 -5.70 -19.75 -25.82
N VAL A 674 -5.42 -19.53 -24.53
CA VAL A 674 -6.30 -18.72 -23.67
C VAL A 674 -6.09 -17.24 -23.96
N THR A 675 -7.18 -16.50 -24.17
CA THR A 675 -7.16 -15.09 -24.57
C THR A 675 -7.33 -14.15 -23.38
N ILE A 676 -6.34 -14.11 -22.49
CA ILE A 676 -6.32 -13.22 -21.32
C ILE A 676 -5.66 -11.91 -21.70
N ALA A 677 -6.34 -10.77 -21.52
CA ALA A 677 -5.76 -9.46 -21.77
C ALA A 677 -4.86 -9.02 -20.61
N PRO A 678 -3.74 -8.32 -20.87
CA PRO A 678 -2.91 -7.79 -19.81
C PRO A 678 -3.60 -6.58 -19.17
N SER A 679 -3.62 -6.56 -17.83
CA SER A 679 -4.04 -5.42 -17.01
C SER A 679 -2.92 -4.97 -16.09
N ALA A 680 -3.13 -3.84 -15.44
CA ALA A 680 -2.24 -3.28 -14.45
C ALA A 680 -3.05 -2.60 -13.34
N GLY A 681 -2.43 -2.52 -12.18
CA GLY A 681 -3.07 -2.13 -10.96
C GLY A 681 -2.04 -1.70 -9.93
N THR A 682 -2.17 -0.49 -9.39
CA THR A 682 -1.11 0.03 -8.50
C THR A 682 -1.14 -0.63 -7.12
N ASP A 683 -2.33 -1.03 -6.66
CA ASP A 683 -2.66 -1.56 -5.33
C ASP A 683 -2.09 -0.66 -4.22
N VAL A 684 -2.40 0.63 -4.33
CA VAL A 684 -2.07 1.64 -3.32
C VAL A 684 -3.29 2.01 -2.50
N MET A 685 -3.06 2.33 -1.24
CA MET A 685 -4.04 2.93 -0.36
C MET A 685 -3.87 4.44 -0.43
N LEU A 686 -4.85 5.15 -1.00
CA LEU A 686 -4.76 6.59 -1.21
C LEU A 686 -4.79 7.39 0.09
N ASN A 687 -5.38 6.83 1.14
CA ASN A 687 -5.48 7.46 2.44
C ASN A 687 -4.27 7.25 3.37
N LEU A 688 -3.19 6.64 2.87
CA LEU A 688 -1.91 6.53 3.58
C LEU A 688 -0.99 7.72 3.26
N TYR A 689 -0.24 8.17 4.27
CA TYR A 689 0.91 9.04 4.04
C TYR A 689 2.02 8.31 3.26
N ARG A 690 2.40 7.10 3.66
CA ARG A 690 3.46 6.33 2.98
C ARG A 690 2.87 5.45 1.90
N THR A 691 2.67 6.04 0.73
CA THR A 691 2.00 5.40 -0.41
C THR A 691 2.51 5.98 -1.72
N MET A 692 2.45 5.19 -2.78
CA MET A 692 2.91 5.58 -4.11
C MET A 692 1.77 6.32 -4.82
N ALA A 693 2.07 7.00 -5.92
CA ALA A 693 1.04 7.68 -6.68
C ALA A 693 0.10 6.67 -7.37
N VAL A 694 -1.19 7.01 -7.43
CA VAL A 694 -2.17 6.25 -8.22
C VAL A 694 -1.78 6.21 -9.69
N GLY A 695 -2.04 5.09 -10.35
CA GLY A 695 -1.58 4.86 -11.71
C GLY A 695 -0.07 4.77 -11.85
N THR A 696 0.71 4.52 -10.79
CA THR A 696 2.16 4.23 -10.97
C THR A 696 2.33 3.04 -11.90
N THR A 697 1.46 2.04 -11.78
CA THR A 697 1.28 1.00 -12.79
C THR A 697 -0.07 1.22 -13.47
N ARG A 698 -0.12 1.08 -14.80
CA ARG A 698 -1.36 1.33 -15.56
C ARG A 698 -1.39 0.60 -16.89
N VAL A 699 -2.60 0.37 -17.37
CA VAL A 699 -2.88 -0.14 -18.70
C VAL A 699 -3.23 1.04 -19.61
N TYR A 700 -2.80 0.99 -20.87
CA TYR A 700 -3.27 1.87 -21.92
C TYR A 700 -4.10 1.07 -22.89
N ALA A 701 -5.36 1.45 -23.09
CA ALA A 701 -6.26 0.84 -24.06
C ALA A 701 -6.45 1.78 -25.26
N TYR A 702 -6.37 1.23 -26.48
CA TYR A 702 -6.56 2.00 -27.71
C TYR A 702 -8.06 2.18 -27.99
N THR A 703 -8.52 3.42 -27.80
CA THR A 703 -9.92 3.84 -27.92
C THR A 703 -10.17 4.72 -29.14
N GLY A 704 -9.10 5.10 -29.86
CA GLY A 704 -9.20 6.06 -30.96
C GLY A 704 -9.60 7.44 -30.44
N SER A 705 -10.51 8.12 -31.13
CA SER A 705 -10.95 9.47 -30.75
C SER A 705 -12.01 9.50 -29.63
N GLU A 706 -12.65 8.37 -29.31
CA GLU A 706 -13.75 8.32 -28.35
C GLU A 706 -13.23 7.89 -26.97
N LEU A 707 -13.66 8.57 -25.89
CA LEU A 707 -13.37 8.16 -24.52
C LEU A 707 -14.65 8.07 -23.71
N ASN A 708 -15.02 6.83 -23.38
CA ASN A 708 -16.10 6.48 -22.46
C ASN A 708 -15.89 5.04 -21.96
N TRP A 709 -16.61 4.65 -20.91
CA TRP A 709 -16.52 3.33 -20.30
C TRP A 709 -16.73 2.17 -21.30
N PRO A 710 -17.84 2.09 -22.08
CA PRO A 710 -18.03 1.01 -23.04
C PRO A 710 -16.89 0.82 -24.03
N VAL A 711 -16.44 1.89 -24.68
CA VAL A 711 -15.35 1.84 -25.69
C VAL A 711 -14.03 1.40 -25.05
N TYR A 712 -13.74 1.91 -23.85
CA TYR A 712 -12.54 1.55 -23.10
C TYR A 712 -12.52 0.07 -22.70
N LEU A 713 -13.63 -0.42 -22.13
CA LEU A 713 -13.74 -1.81 -21.66
C LEU A 713 -13.70 -2.80 -22.82
N GLU A 714 -14.32 -2.46 -23.95
CA GLU A 714 -14.22 -3.26 -25.18
C GLU A 714 -12.77 -3.32 -25.69
N ALA A 715 -12.06 -2.19 -25.71
CA ALA A 715 -10.64 -2.16 -26.08
C ALA A 715 -9.77 -3.01 -25.16
N LEU A 716 -10.04 -2.97 -23.86
CA LEU A 716 -9.34 -3.81 -22.87
C LEU A 716 -9.63 -5.30 -23.09
N ARG A 717 -10.90 -5.71 -23.25
CA ARG A 717 -11.31 -7.10 -23.51
C ARG A 717 -10.72 -7.69 -24.78
N GLU A 718 -10.58 -6.87 -25.81
CA GLU A 718 -9.99 -7.29 -27.08
C GLU A 718 -8.46 -7.36 -27.04
N GLY A 719 -7.83 -6.89 -25.94
CA GLY A 719 -6.38 -6.81 -25.85
C GLY A 719 -5.81 -5.75 -26.78
N ARG A 720 -6.56 -4.69 -27.10
CA ARG A 720 -6.04 -3.50 -27.80
C ARG A 720 -5.27 -2.63 -26.81
N SER A 721 -4.29 -3.21 -26.13
CA SER A 721 -3.68 -2.59 -24.95
C SER A 721 -2.17 -2.84 -24.81
N PHE A 722 -1.55 -2.07 -23.91
CA PHE A 722 -0.27 -2.40 -23.30
C PHE A 722 -0.28 -1.98 -21.83
N VAL A 723 0.57 -2.59 -21.02
CA VAL A 723 0.73 -2.30 -19.58
C VAL A 723 2.10 -1.68 -19.33
N THR A 724 2.20 -0.79 -18.35
CA THR A 724 3.44 -0.04 -18.07
C THR A 724 3.50 0.55 -16.66
N ASN A 725 4.72 0.81 -16.18
CA ASN A 725 5.01 1.71 -15.05
C ASN A 725 5.96 2.87 -15.42
N GLY A 726 6.13 3.13 -16.73
CA GLY A 726 6.97 4.22 -17.25
C GLY A 726 7.08 4.24 -18.77
N PRO A 727 7.65 3.20 -19.42
CA PRO A 727 7.84 3.18 -20.87
C PRO A 727 6.53 2.98 -21.64
N PHE A 728 6.32 3.72 -22.72
CA PHE A 728 5.15 3.59 -23.59
C PHE A 728 5.50 2.82 -24.85
N LEU A 729 4.59 1.95 -25.31
CA LEU A 729 4.82 1.05 -26.43
C LEU A 729 3.73 1.20 -27.49
N ASP A 730 4.12 1.51 -28.73
CA ASP A 730 3.25 1.39 -29.91
C ASP A 730 3.83 0.34 -30.87
N LEU A 731 3.39 -0.91 -30.71
CA LEU A 731 3.77 -2.03 -31.58
C LEU A 731 2.84 -2.10 -32.80
N ARG A 732 3.45 -2.30 -33.98
CA ARG A 732 2.80 -2.67 -35.22
C ARG A 732 3.48 -3.88 -35.85
N VAL A 733 2.69 -4.83 -36.33
CA VAL A 733 3.14 -6.00 -37.11
C VAL A 733 2.32 -6.00 -38.39
N ASP A 734 2.97 -5.79 -39.54
CA ASP A 734 2.32 -5.48 -40.82
C ASP A 734 1.24 -4.39 -40.71
N GLY A 735 1.51 -3.37 -39.88
CA GLY A 735 0.59 -2.26 -39.61
C GLY A 735 -0.53 -2.58 -38.59
N VAL A 736 -0.69 -3.84 -38.19
CA VAL A 736 -1.69 -4.30 -37.23
C VAL A 736 -1.23 -4.05 -35.79
N ARG A 737 -2.14 -3.56 -34.94
CA ARG A 737 -1.91 -3.29 -33.50
C ARG A 737 -2.18 -4.54 -32.64
N PRO A 738 -1.70 -4.57 -31.37
CA PRO A 738 -2.16 -5.53 -30.37
C PRO A 738 -3.69 -5.70 -30.37
N GLY A 739 -4.13 -6.94 -30.13
CA GLY A 739 -5.53 -7.37 -30.26
C GLY A 739 -5.92 -7.84 -31.66
N GLY A 740 -5.19 -7.41 -32.70
CA GLY A 740 -5.41 -7.85 -34.09
C GLY A 740 -4.78 -9.20 -34.43
N VAL A 741 -4.96 -9.60 -35.70
CA VAL A 741 -4.46 -10.86 -36.27
C VAL A 741 -3.64 -10.56 -37.52
N VAL A 742 -2.52 -11.26 -37.69
CA VAL A 742 -1.67 -11.26 -38.90
C VAL A 742 -1.48 -12.67 -39.43
N ASP A 743 -1.13 -12.80 -40.71
CA ASP A 743 -0.81 -14.09 -41.30
C ASP A 743 0.55 -14.61 -40.83
N SER A 744 0.76 -15.93 -40.90
CA SER A 744 2.09 -16.54 -40.71
C SER A 744 3.02 -16.26 -41.89
N GLY A 745 4.33 -16.35 -41.67
CA GLY A 745 5.34 -16.13 -42.71
C GLY A 745 6.09 -14.80 -42.53
N PRO A 746 6.69 -14.25 -43.60
CA PRO A 746 7.49 -13.04 -43.51
C PRO A 746 6.62 -11.82 -43.19
N VAL A 747 6.95 -11.12 -42.11
CA VAL A 747 6.28 -9.87 -41.69
C VAL A 747 7.29 -8.79 -41.35
N ALA A 748 6.88 -7.54 -41.53
CA ALA A 748 7.61 -6.39 -41.00
C ALA A 748 7.01 -5.97 -39.65
N TRP A 749 7.87 -5.57 -38.72
CA TRP A 749 7.42 -4.99 -37.45
C TRP A 749 8.06 -3.62 -37.23
N SER A 750 7.32 -2.76 -36.54
CA SER A 750 7.81 -1.51 -36.01
C SER A 750 7.30 -1.33 -34.58
N LEU A 751 8.16 -0.84 -33.71
CA LEU A 751 7.84 -0.54 -32.32
C LEU A 751 8.32 0.85 -32.00
N GLU A 752 7.40 1.75 -31.66
CA GLU A 752 7.77 3.01 -31.05
C GLU A 752 7.83 2.87 -29.54
N VAL A 753 8.91 3.39 -28.95
CA VAL A 753 9.09 3.45 -27.50
C VAL A 753 9.27 4.91 -27.10
N ALA A 754 8.47 5.37 -26.15
CA ALA A 754 8.62 6.66 -25.50
C ALA A 754 8.88 6.46 -24.00
N THR A 755 9.72 7.29 -23.37
CA THR A 755 9.97 7.18 -21.92
C THR A 755 10.44 8.50 -21.32
N ALA A 756 9.97 8.81 -20.11
CA ALA A 756 10.44 9.94 -19.31
C ALA A 756 11.69 9.61 -18.47
N THR A 757 12.02 8.32 -18.36
CA THR A 757 13.19 7.79 -17.63
C THR A 757 14.03 6.90 -18.53
N GLU A 758 15.13 6.37 -18.01
CA GLU A 758 15.98 5.44 -18.75
C GLU A 758 15.30 4.08 -18.94
N VAL A 759 15.55 3.44 -20.08
CA VAL A 759 15.17 2.06 -20.38
C VAL A 759 16.38 1.33 -20.95
N ASP A 760 16.73 0.17 -20.39
CA ASP A 760 17.93 -0.57 -20.82
C ASP A 760 17.70 -1.38 -22.09
N THR A 761 16.58 -2.09 -22.17
CA THR A 761 16.36 -3.12 -23.19
C THR A 761 14.96 -3.02 -23.79
N VAL A 762 14.88 -3.21 -25.10
CA VAL A 762 13.64 -3.37 -25.87
C VAL A 762 13.67 -4.71 -26.60
N GLU A 763 12.62 -5.49 -26.46
CA GLU A 763 12.55 -6.89 -26.91
C GLU A 763 11.28 -7.13 -27.73
N ILE A 764 11.42 -7.94 -28.80
CA ILE A 764 10.30 -8.54 -29.52
C ILE A 764 10.23 -10.01 -29.14
N ILE A 765 9.02 -10.47 -28.78
CA ILE A 765 8.75 -11.79 -28.23
C ILE A 765 7.76 -12.50 -29.14
N VAL A 766 8.06 -13.75 -29.50
CA VAL A 766 7.15 -14.63 -30.22
C VAL A 766 6.96 -15.91 -29.40
N ASN A 767 5.71 -16.24 -29.06
CA ASN A 767 5.36 -17.43 -28.27
C ASN A 767 6.17 -17.60 -26.97
N GLY A 768 6.47 -16.47 -26.30
CA GLY A 768 7.24 -16.43 -25.05
C GLY A 768 8.76 -16.54 -25.22
N ARG A 769 9.28 -16.44 -26.44
CA ARG A 769 10.72 -16.44 -26.75
C ARG A 769 11.13 -15.07 -27.31
N VAL A 770 12.20 -14.48 -26.76
CA VAL A 770 12.77 -13.23 -27.29
C VAL A 770 13.43 -13.53 -28.64
N VAL A 771 12.91 -12.95 -29.72
CA VAL A 771 13.42 -13.14 -31.10
C VAL A 771 14.22 -11.94 -31.60
N ALA A 772 14.02 -10.77 -31.00
CA ALA A 772 14.87 -9.61 -31.22
C ALA A 772 15.08 -8.87 -29.90
N SER A 773 16.30 -8.40 -29.68
CA SER A 773 16.66 -7.52 -28.56
C SER A 773 17.45 -6.32 -29.10
N ARG A 774 17.19 -5.14 -28.54
CA ARG A 774 17.80 -3.86 -28.90
C ARG A 774 18.11 -3.08 -27.62
N SER A 775 19.10 -2.20 -27.69
CA SER A 775 19.33 -1.23 -26.62
C SER A 775 18.15 -0.27 -26.50
N GLY A 776 17.77 0.06 -25.27
CA GLY A 776 16.72 1.01 -24.96
C GLY A 776 17.13 2.46 -25.13
N ILE A 777 16.55 3.35 -24.32
CA ILE A 777 16.69 4.80 -24.42
C ILE A 777 17.31 5.32 -23.12
N ALA A 778 18.51 5.91 -23.20
CA ALA A 778 19.29 6.34 -22.04
C ALA A 778 18.79 7.67 -21.42
N SER A 779 18.04 8.47 -22.17
CA SER A 779 17.54 9.78 -21.74
C SER A 779 16.11 10.00 -22.21
N PRO A 780 15.35 10.91 -21.58
CA PRO A 780 13.94 11.08 -21.91
C PRO A 780 13.72 11.38 -23.39
N GLY A 781 12.73 10.74 -24.02
CA GLY A 781 12.43 10.93 -25.43
C GLY A 781 11.72 9.74 -26.06
N ARG A 782 11.74 9.70 -27.41
CA ARG A 782 11.11 8.67 -28.24
C ARG A 782 12.14 8.03 -29.18
N ARG A 783 11.95 6.74 -29.50
CA ARG A 783 12.70 6.04 -30.54
C ARG A 783 11.82 5.00 -31.23
N THR A 784 11.92 4.93 -32.56
CA THR A 784 11.31 3.86 -33.35
C THR A 784 12.33 2.76 -33.62
N TYR A 785 11.93 1.53 -33.38
CA TYR A 785 12.63 0.30 -33.72
C TYR A 785 11.87 -0.40 -34.84
N SER A 786 12.57 -1.11 -35.71
CA SER A 786 11.93 -1.91 -36.75
C SER A 786 12.80 -3.11 -37.14
N GLY A 787 12.18 -4.05 -37.83
CA GLY A 787 12.86 -5.19 -38.43
C GLY A 787 11.87 -6.12 -39.14
N ASP A 788 12.41 -7.22 -39.64
CA ASP A 788 11.66 -8.28 -40.31
C ASP A 788 11.75 -9.57 -39.49
N LEU A 789 10.71 -10.39 -39.52
CA LEU A 789 10.64 -11.69 -38.85
C LEU A 789 9.91 -12.71 -39.72
N GLU A 790 10.23 -13.98 -39.53
CA GLU A 790 9.45 -15.10 -40.05
C GLU A 790 8.53 -15.61 -38.93
N LEU A 791 7.22 -15.38 -39.06
CA LEU A 791 6.24 -15.84 -38.08
C LEU A 791 5.91 -17.32 -38.23
N PRO A 792 5.78 -18.07 -37.11
CA PRO A 792 5.31 -19.45 -37.13
C PRO A 792 3.87 -19.56 -37.64
N THR A 793 3.40 -20.79 -37.85
CA THR A 793 2.03 -21.06 -38.35
C THR A 793 0.91 -20.65 -37.40
N GLY A 794 1.23 -20.32 -36.15
CA GLY A 794 0.27 -19.86 -35.15
C GLY A 794 0.96 -19.31 -33.91
N GLY A 795 0.16 -18.71 -33.04
CA GLY A 795 0.65 -18.14 -31.78
C GLY A 795 0.48 -16.63 -31.70
N TRP A 796 1.45 -15.95 -31.13
CA TRP A 796 1.39 -14.51 -30.87
C TRP A 796 2.77 -13.86 -30.90
N ILE A 797 2.76 -12.57 -31.19
CA ILE A 797 3.91 -11.65 -31.11
C ILE A 797 3.58 -10.49 -30.19
N ALA A 798 4.53 -10.07 -29.37
CA ALA A 798 4.41 -8.93 -28.47
C ALA A 798 5.76 -8.19 -28.32
N ALA A 799 5.72 -7.02 -27.71
CA ALA A 799 6.90 -6.24 -27.38
C ALA A 799 7.00 -5.99 -25.88
N ARG A 800 8.24 -5.90 -25.39
CA ARG A 800 8.56 -5.56 -24.00
C ARG A 800 9.68 -4.52 -23.94
N ALA A 801 9.58 -3.60 -23.00
CA ALA A 801 10.66 -2.69 -22.61
C ALA A 801 10.93 -2.84 -21.12
N ARG A 802 12.21 -2.88 -20.70
CA ARG A 802 12.56 -3.09 -19.29
C ARG A 802 13.96 -2.57 -18.91
N GLY A 803 14.18 -2.45 -17.61
CA GLY A 803 15.44 -2.04 -17.01
C GLY A 803 15.64 -0.53 -17.06
N GLY A 804 16.73 -0.05 -16.47
CA GLY A 804 17.05 1.37 -16.30
C GLY A 804 16.88 1.83 -14.85
N ALA A 805 17.44 3.00 -14.53
CA ALA A 805 17.34 3.55 -13.18
C ALA A 805 15.92 4.08 -12.89
N THR A 806 15.28 3.55 -11.84
CA THR A 806 14.06 4.14 -11.29
C THR A 806 14.34 5.54 -10.75
N ARG A 807 13.59 6.51 -11.26
CA ARG A 807 13.51 7.89 -10.79
C ARG A 807 12.13 8.44 -11.16
N TRP A 808 11.76 9.59 -10.59
CA TRP A 808 10.55 10.29 -11.00
C TRP A 808 10.46 10.46 -12.53
N PRO A 809 9.28 10.25 -13.13
CA PRO A 809 7.99 10.03 -12.47
C PRO A 809 7.69 8.59 -11.99
N SER A 810 8.55 7.61 -12.23
CA SER A 810 8.32 6.23 -11.76
C SER A 810 8.58 6.08 -10.26
N MET A 811 7.78 5.26 -9.57
CA MET A 811 7.84 4.98 -8.12
C MET A 811 7.87 3.46 -7.84
N ASP A 812 8.52 2.69 -8.73
CA ASP A 812 8.53 1.23 -8.73
C ASP A 812 9.96 0.65 -8.77
N THR A 813 10.11 -0.67 -8.68
CA THR A 813 11.38 -1.39 -8.63
C THR A 813 12.27 -1.18 -9.86
N GLU A 814 11.68 -1.18 -11.05
CA GLU A 814 12.35 -0.92 -12.33
C GLU A 814 11.33 -0.49 -13.40
N PRO A 815 11.76 0.27 -14.43
CA PRO A 815 10.93 0.53 -15.61
C PRO A 815 10.58 -0.79 -16.32
N PHE A 816 9.29 -0.99 -16.61
CA PHE A 816 8.75 -2.15 -17.31
C PHE A 816 7.52 -1.77 -18.13
N ALA A 817 7.41 -2.34 -19.33
CA ALA A 817 6.21 -2.29 -20.14
C ALA A 817 6.08 -3.53 -21.02
N HIS A 818 4.85 -3.97 -21.29
CA HIS A 818 4.58 -5.10 -22.16
C HIS A 818 3.30 -4.87 -22.97
N THR A 819 3.33 -5.14 -24.28
CA THR A 819 2.11 -5.05 -25.11
C THR A 819 1.24 -6.29 -24.93
N ALA A 820 -0.07 -6.14 -25.15
CA ALA A 820 -0.91 -7.28 -25.49
C ALA A 820 -0.42 -7.96 -26.79
N PRO A 821 -0.83 -9.22 -27.05
CA PRO A 821 -0.41 -9.92 -28.26
C PRO A 821 -1.05 -9.34 -29.53
N VAL A 822 -0.28 -9.32 -30.62
CA VAL A 822 -0.83 -9.49 -31.97
C VAL A 822 -0.86 -11.00 -32.25
N TRP A 823 -1.99 -11.52 -32.68
CA TRP A 823 -2.19 -12.94 -32.90
C TRP A 823 -1.74 -13.37 -34.29
N ILE A 824 -1.30 -14.62 -34.43
CA ILE A 824 -0.81 -15.19 -35.68
C ILE A 824 -1.80 -16.24 -36.19
N GLY A 825 -2.36 -16.01 -37.37
CA GLY A 825 -3.38 -16.85 -38.02
C GLY A 825 -4.78 -16.63 -37.44
N GLU A 826 -4.96 -16.85 -36.14
CA GLU A 826 -6.24 -16.64 -35.45
C GLU A 826 -6.05 -16.20 -33.99
N ARG A 827 -7.10 -15.64 -33.39
CA ARG A 827 -7.09 -15.21 -31.99
C ARG A 827 -7.04 -16.43 -31.07
N GLY A 828 -6.05 -16.48 -30.19
CA GLY A 828 -5.72 -17.67 -29.40
C GLY A 828 -4.66 -18.52 -30.13
N SER A 829 -3.54 -18.79 -29.46
CA SER A 829 -2.45 -19.59 -30.02
C SER A 829 -2.92 -20.98 -30.45
N VAL A 830 -2.64 -21.32 -31.72
CA VAL A 830 -2.81 -22.68 -32.27
C VAL A 830 -1.47 -23.36 -32.60
N ASP A 831 -0.35 -22.82 -32.11
CA ASP A 831 0.96 -23.45 -32.29
C ASP A 831 1.08 -24.74 -31.45
N PRO A 832 1.17 -25.93 -32.07
CA PRO A 832 1.10 -27.19 -31.35
C PRO A 832 2.36 -27.47 -30.50
N VAL A 833 3.49 -26.81 -30.79
CA VAL A 833 4.72 -26.98 -30.00
C VAL A 833 4.60 -26.15 -28.73
N ALA A 834 4.25 -24.87 -28.85
CA ALA A 834 4.05 -23.95 -27.75
C ALA A 834 2.93 -24.43 -26.82
N GLN A 835 1.81 -24.94 -27.36
CA GLN A 835 0.71 -25.51 -26.57
C GLN A 835 1.17 -26.68 -25.70
N ARG A 836 1.94 -27.63 -26.25
CA ARG A 836 2.42 -28.79 -25.48
C ARG A 836 3.44 -28.41 -24.42
N GLU A 837 4.37 -27.51 -24.73
CA GLU A 837 5.36 -27.00 -23.77
C GLU A 837 4.65 -26.28 -22.61
N ALA A 838 3.72 -25.37 -22.93
CA ALA A 838 2.92 -24.66 -21.93
C ALA A 838 2.07 -25.61 -21.08
N ALA A 839 1.38 -26.57 -21.71
CA ALA A 839 0.54 -27.52 -20.98
C ALA A 839 1.35 -28.38 -20.00
N THR A 840 2.61 -28.70 -20.33
CA THR A 840 3.51 -29.43 -19.43
C THR A 840 3.85 -28.59 -18.19
N GLU A 841 4.29 -27.35 -18.38
CA GLU A 841 4.68 -26.47 -17.27
C GLU A 841 3.48 -26.04 -16.39
N LEU A 842 2.34 -25.74 -17.01
CA LEU A 842 1.10 -25.39 -16.28
C LEU A 842 0.55 -26.57 -15.48
N ARG A 843 0.67 -27.80 -16.00
CA ARG A 843 0.29 -29.02 -15.26
C ARG A 843 1.11 -29.16 -13.98
N ASP A 844 2.40 -28.88 -14.06
CA ASP A 844 3.29 -28.92 -12.90
C ASP A 844 2.93 -27.87 -11.83
N VAL A 845 2.55 -26.65 -12.25
CA VAL A 845 2.00 -25.62 -11.34
C VAL A 845 0.70 -26.13 -10.69
N LEU A 846 -0.20 -26.70 -11.49
CA LEU A 846 -1.50 -27.20 -11.03
C LEU A 846 -1.35 -28.36 -10.03
N VAL A 847 -0.37 -29.24 -10.21
CA VAL A 847 -0.02 -30.29 -9.23
C VAL A 847 0.43 -29.69 -7.90
N ALA A 848 1.32 -28.69 -7.94
CA ALA A 848 1.78 -28.00 -6.74
C ALA A 848 0.63 -27.28 -6.02
N ALA A 849 -0.22 -26.58 -6.78
CA ALA A 849 -1.41 -25.90 -6.27
C ALA A 849 -2.41 -26.86 -5.61
N ARG A 850 -2.71 -28.01 -6.24
CA ARG A 850 -3.59 -29.03 -5.66
C ARG A 850 -3.04 -29.64 -4.38
N GLY A 851 -1.72 -29.80 -4.30
CA GLY A 851 -1.03 -30.22 -3.07
C GLY A 851 -1.25 -29.22 -1.93
N ARG A 852 -1.04 -27.92 -2.21
CA ARG A 852 -1.31 -26.85 -1.24
C ARG A 852 -2.77 -26.80 -0.83
N LEU A 853 -3.69 -26.86 -1.80
CA LEU A 853 -5.13 -26.88 -1.59
C LEU A 853 -5.53 -27.94 -0.54
N ARG A 854 -5.13 -29.20 -0.76
CA ARG A 854 -5.42 -30.30 0.18
C ARG A 854 -4.80 -30.09 1.56
N ALA A 855 -3.58 -29.56 1.62
CA ALA A 855 -2.91 -29.29 2.87
C ALA A 855 -3.62 -28.18 3.67
N GLY A 856 -4.03 -27.10 3.00
CA GLY A 856 -4.72 -25.97 3.64
C GLY A 856 -6.06 -26.32 4.26
N TYR A 857 -6.81 -27.24 3.65
CA TYR A 857 -8.12 -27.68 4.14
C TYR A 857 -8.05 -28.81 5.18
N LEU A 858 -6.85 -29.27 5.57
CA LEU A 858 -6.62 -30.22 6.68
C LEU A 858 -7.47 -31.50 6.59
N GLY A 859 -7.69 -32.02 5.38
CA GLY A 859 -8.49 -33.22 5.15
C GLY A 859 -10.01 -33.02 5.13
N THR A 860 -10.50 -31.78 5.24
CA THR A 860 -11.91 -31.44 5.01
C THR A 860 -12.28 -31.76 3.56
N PRO A 861 -13.42 -32.44 3.29
CA PRO A 861 -13.89 -32.63 1.92
C PRO A 861 -14.17 -31.30 1.23
N ILE A 862 -13.58 -31.12 0.04
CA ILE A 862 -13.66 -29.91 -0.80
C ILE A 862 -14.08 -30.26 -2.24
N PRO A 863 -15.24 -30.91 -2.43
CA PRO A 863 -15.63 -31.48 -3.72
C PRO A 863 -15.70 -30.45 -4.86
N ARG A 864 -16.08 -29.19 -4.59
CA ARG A 864 -16.20 -28.16 -5.63
C ARG A 864 -14.82 -27.75 -6.17
N LEU A 865 -13.90 -27.44 -5.26
CA LEU A 865 -12.51 -27.14 -5.59
C LEU A 865 -11.82 -28.32 -6.30
N GLU A 866 -12.00 -29.56 -5.79
CA GLU A 866 -11.41 -30.75 -6.41
C GLU A 866 -11.96 -31.02 -7.81
N ALA A 867 -13.28 -30.86 -8.03
CA ALA A 867 -13.89 -31.03 -9.35
C ALA A 867 -13.31 -30.04 -10.37
N ARG A 868 -13.11 -28.79 -9.94
CA ARG A 868 -12.54 -27.73 -10.78
C ARG A 868 -11.10 -28.04 -11.20
N PHE A 869 -10.28 -28.53 -10.27
CA PHE A 869 -8.92 -28.98 -10.60
C PHE A 869 -8.90 -30.17 -11.55
N GLU A 870 -9.82 -31.13 -11.40
CA GLU A 870 -9.92 -32.26 -12.33
C GLU A 870 -10.28 -31.83 -13.75
N GLU A 871 -11.19 -30.85 -13.89
CA GLU A 871 -11.54 -30.27 -15.18
C GLU A 871 -10.33 -29.60 -15.86
N ALA A 872 -9.58 -28.80 -15.09
CA ALA A 872 -8.35 -28.18 -15.59
C ALA A 872 -7.28 -29.22 -15.98
N PHE A 873 -7.12 -30.30 -15.21
CA PHE A 873 -6.21 -31.41 -15.59
C PHE A 873 -6.64 -32.11 -16.87
N ALA A 874 -7.94 -32.30 -17.08
CA ALA A 874 -8.48 -32.88 -18.30
C ALA A 874 -8.14 -32.00 -19.51
N ARG A 875 -8.36 -30.68 -19.40
CA ARG A 875 -8.06 -29.71 -20.46
C ARG A 875 -6.58 -29.67 -20.83
N LEU A 876 -5.68 -29.68 -19.84
CA LEU A 876 -4.24 -29.76 -20.10
C LEU A 876 -3.84 -31.10 -20.74
N SER A 877 -4.50 -32.19 -20.36
CA SER A 877 -4.23 -33.52 -20.93
C SER A 877 -4.66 -33.63 -22.40
N GLU A 878 -5.73 -32.94 -22.80
CA GLU A 878 -6.13 -32.80 -24.21
C GLU A 878 -5.04 -32.10 -25.03
N ALA A 879 -4.53 -30.97 -24.54
CA ALA A 879 -3.47 -30.20 -25.20
C ALA A 879 -2.17 -31.02 -25.35
N LEU A 880 -1.82 -31.84 -24.35
CA LEU A 880 -0.68 -32.75 -24.41
C LEU A 880 -0.88 -33.90 -25.42
N SER A 881 -2.13 -34.30 -25.66
CA SER A 881 -2.49 -35.44 -26.51
C SER A 881 -2.75 -35.05 -27.97
N ALA A 882 -2.89 -33.75 -28.27
CA ALA A 882 -3.09 -33.24 -29.62
C ALA A 882 -1.92 -33.62 -30.53
N ARG A 883 -2.19 -34.48 -31.53
CA ARG A 883 -1.20 -34.91 -32.52
C ARG A 883 -0.76 -33.72 -33.38
N THR A 884 0.54 -33.56 -33.58
CA THR A 884 1.07 -32.62 -34.58
C THR A 884 0.54 -33.00 -35.96
N PRO A 885 -0.19 -32.11 -36.67
CA PRO A 885 -0.53 -32.34 -38.06
C PRO A 885 0.79 -32.37 -38.86
N GLY A 886 1.08 -33.47 -39.56
CA GLY A 886 2.26 -33.56 -40.43
C GLY A 886 3.43 -34.40 -39.91
N ARG A 887 3.18 -35.67 -39.60
CA ARG A 887 4.12 -36.75 -39.93
C ARG A 887 3.32 -37.89 -40.56
N THR A 888 2.99 -37.75 -41.83
CA THR A 888 2.69 -38.90 -42.67
C THR A 888 3.94 -39.79 -42.67
N ARG A 889 3.74 -41.05 -42.30
CA ARG A 889 4.78 -42.10 -42.25
C ARG A 889 5.47 -42.29 -43.59
#